data_AF-A0A914L669-F1
#
_entry.id   AF-A0A914L669-F1
#
_cell.length_a   1.000
_cell.length_b   1.000
_cell.length_c   1.000
_cell.angle_alpha   90.00
_cell.angle_beta   90.00
_cell.angle_gamma   90.00
#
_symmetry.space_group_name_H-M   'P 1'
#
loop_
_entity.id
_entity.type
_entity.pdbx_description
1 polymer ?
#
loop_
_entity_poly.entity_id
_entity_poly.type
_entity_poly.pdbx_seq_one_letter_code
_entity_poly.pdbx_strand_id
1 'polypeptide(L)'
;MFVKHSLKQTNNLNKQQKHCLYKRITTITICFNLILFCTVTTVFGSDENPIIRNFKCRLNGCCDQHEWCRFWATMGECGSNSGWMSINCELACGTCTRPPVTRRPPQTQAVTLPFRFPSNPFIQTHSRQPQTFPQVFVTRTSPTTHPTTHPTTTQTTTTFRPPPPPPPPTTTTTATTTITQTIVSNPTERCRQIQRDPSNAAEVLIRERLVVATEDNSGRHHLTQEQVVRSNIANACVPRLDEAECERSLCYNLHFRTMDGTCNNFQFPLRGAAFRPYSRLMPPEYDGGLSEPVSSITNIRPSPREINRQVLSTAKQVVHQEYNALLMQFGQFMSHDMAKTTLVPSAKCNVCQNIPSRCMAIFLAPADPNSNFRADGCLRVSRSSPICGSGRTKPRQQLSENTGYIDGSPIYGSSVGDLHKFREGSTGFLKLNNFNGMRLLPFDSSKCRNSGDCSATFIAGDSRVNLFLGLTSFHLLLTREHNRIASRLQRLNPHWNGDRLFQETRKIVGAEIQAICYREYLPKVLGSSFASTVGSYRGYDPNVDSTVANEFTSGAYRFGHGMIQEFYQRLDAFNRTIPFGGFAFVDGTLKSDRLIFQGGIDPIIRGMMSQPLKRPQRLTRTVTEQMFGTTDLGTINIQRGRDHGLPSYLRFRQLCGLPGASTFDHLSREILSVEARNNLQRIYGSPDKIDFFVGALLEDPVVRGLVGPTVACVIGPQFARTRDGDRFYFENPGIFTRAQLAEIRRSSLARIVCDNADDIRIVPREAFRTGPLVSCSEIPQMDLTRWREF
;
A
#
# COMPACT_ATOMS: atom_id res chain seq x y z
N MET A 1 18.90 24.85 -32.72
CA MET A 1 19.36 26.22 -32.38
C MET A 1 18.61 27.33 -33.13
N PHE A 2 18.30 27.21 -34.44
CA PHE A 2 17.56 28.24 -35.20
C PHE A 2 16.15 28.58 -34.67
N VAL A 3 15.44 27.64 -34.06
CA VAL A 3 14.09 27.86 -33.51
C VAL A 3 14.10 28.70 -32.23
N LYS A 4 15.18 28.65 -31.44
CA LYS A 4 15.32 29.45 -30.21
C LYS A 4 15.64 30.93 -30.49
N HIS A 5 16.22 31.25 -31.65
CA HIS A 5 16.55 32.63 -32.03
C HIS A 5 15.34 33.39 -32.63
N SER A 6 14.39 32.68 -33.26
CA SER A 6 13.19 33.30 -33.86
C SER A 6 12.04 33.56 -32.90
N LEU A 7 12.03 32.94 -31.70
CA LEU A 7 10.95 33.11 -30.71
C LEU A 7 11.10 34.36 -29.82
N LYS A 8 12.21 35.10 -29.93
CA LYS A 8 12.41 36.37 -29.19
C LYS A 8 11.84 37.62 -29.88
N GLN A 9 11.35 37.54 -31.13
CA GLN A 9 10.83 38.69 -31.88
C GLN A 9 9.30 38.69 -32.12
N THR A 10 8.54 37.85 -31.43
CA THR A 10 7.10 37.63 -31.73
C THR A 10 6.11 38.60 -31.07
N ASN A 11 6.58 39.57 -30.30
CA ASN A 11 5.70 40.53 -29.62
C ASN A 11 5.11 41.63 -30.54
N ASN A 12 5.66 41.84 -31.74
CA ASN A 12 5.20 42.92 -32.65
C ASN A 12 4.64 42.45 -34.01
N LEU A 13 4.32 41.16 -34.18
CA LEU A 13 3.80 40.63 -35.45
C LEU A 13 2.28 40.41 -35.44
N ASN A 14 1.62 40.78 -36.54
CA ASN A 14 0.18 40.63 -36.70
C ASN A 14 -0.24 39.19 -37.06
N LYS A 15 -1.55 38.92 -37.02
CA LYS A 15 -2.13 37.57 -37.08
C LYS A 15 -1.83 36.82 -38.39
N GLN A 16 -1.66 37.54 -39.51
CA GLN A 16 -1.34 36.95 -40.81
C GLN A 16 0.15 36.56 -40.91
N GLN A 17 1.05 37.37 -40.34
CA GLN A 17 2.49 37.08 -40.33
C GLN A 17 2.83 35.87 -39.45
N LYS A 18 2.10 35.67 -38.34
CA LYS A 18 2.22 34.48 -37.48
C LYS A 18 1.83 33.19 -38.21
N HIS A 19 0.86 33.25 -39.12
CA HIS A 19 0.38 32.08 -39.86
C HIS A 19 1.38 31.62 -40.95
N CYS A 20 2.04 32.56 -41.64
CA CYS A 20 3.10 32.25 -42.61
C CYS A 20 4.36 31.66 -41.97
N LEU A 21 4.75 32.16 -40.79
CA LEU A 21 5.90 31.63 -40.04
C LEU A 21 5.66 30.18 -39.58
N TYR A 22 4.43 29.87 -39.15
CA TYR A 22 4.04 28.53 -38.72
C TYR A 22 4.06 27.51 -39.88
N LYS A 23 3.61 27.90 -41.08
CA LYS A 23 3.68 27.05 -42.27
C LYS A 23 5.13 26.73 -42.66
N ARG A 24 6.04 27.70 -42.68
CA ARG A 24 7.46 27.47 -43.05
C ARG A 24 8.20 26.55 -42.07
N ILE A 25 7.92 26.63 -40.77
CA ILE A 25 8.52 25.77 -39.74
C ILE A 25 8.01 24.32 -39.87
N THR A 26 6.74 24.15 -40.23
CA THR A 26 6.11 22.83 -40.37
C THR A 26 6.70 22.07 -41.58
N THR A 27 6.93 22.74 -42.71
CA THR A 27 7.52 22.12 -43.90
C THR A 27 8.97 21.68 -43.69
N ILE A 28 9.79 22.47 -42.98
CA ILE A 28 11.20 22.12 -42.72
C ILE A 28 11.31 20.94 -41.73
N THR A 29 10.36 20.81 -40.80
CA THR A 29 10.33 19.72 -39.81
C THR A 29 9.94 18.38 -40.44
N ILE A 30 9.12 18.39 -41.49
CA ILE A 30 8.71 17.19 -42.21
C ILE A 30 9.85 16.62 -43.06
N CYS A 31 10.63 17.47 -43.74
CA CYS A 31 11.77 17.02 -44.54
C CYS A 31 12.93 16.44 -43.70
N PHE A 32 13.12 16.91 -42.47
CA PHE A 32 14.21 16.42 -41.60
C PHE A 32 13.89 15.03 -40.98
N ASN A 33 12.61 14.71 -40.78
CA ASN A 33 12.18 13.41 -40.24
C ASN A 33 12.16 12.29 -41.30
N LEU A 34 12.04 12.62 -42.58
CA LEU A 34 12.10 11.67 -43.69
C LEU A 34 13.52 11.12 -43.95
N ILE A 35 14.57 11.89 -43.63
CA ILE A 35 15.97 11.49 -43.88
C ILE A 35 16.53 10.58 -42.77
N LEU A 36 16.00 10.68 -41.53
CA LEU A 36 16.48 9.90 -40.39
C LEU A 36 15.92 8.46 -40.34
N PHE A 37 14.86 8.17 -41.11
CA PHE A 37 14.20 6.87 -41.12
C PHE A 37 14.86 5.81 -42.04
N CYS A 38 15.86 6.19 -42.84
CA CYS A 38 16.49 5.29 -43.82
C CYS A 38 17.78 4.58 -43.35
N THR A 39 18.28 4.78 -42.12
CA THR A 39 19.65 4.30 -41.77
C THR A 39 19.79 3.44 -40.51
N VAL A 40 18.71 2.91 -39.92
CA VAL A 40 18.86 2.00 -38.76
C VAL A 40 18.04 0.73 -38.94
N THR A 41 18.53 -0.17 -39.79
CA THR A 41 18.27 -1.60 -39.71
C THR A 41 19.57 -2.30 -39.33
N THR A 42 19.58 -2.94 -38.15
CA THR A 42 20.15 -4.27 -37.83
C THR A 42 20.66 -4.36 -36.38
N VAL A 43 20.44 -5.56 -35.82
CA VAL A 43 21.02 -6.17 -34.61
C VAL A 43 20.32 -5.86 -33.28
N PHE A 44 19.50 -6.82 -32.80
CA PHE A 44 19.68 -7.63 -31.56
C PHE A 44 18.45 -8.56 -31.38
N GLY A 45 18.65 -9.89 -31.42
CA GLY A 45 17.71 -10.88 -30.86
C GLY A 45 17.97 -11.05 -29.35
N SER A 46 17.16 -11.73 -28.54
CA SER A 46 15.88 -12.43 -28.71
C SER A 46 15.31 -12.67 -27.30
N ASP A 47 14.31 -11.89 -26.89
CA ASP A 47 13.31 -12.27 -25.88
C ASP A 47 12.04 -12.62 -26.68
N GLU A 48 11.28 -13.64 -26.28
CA GLU A 48 10.19 -14.24 -27.07
C GLU A 48 9.35 -13.21 -27.85
N ASN A 49 9.34 -13.36 -29.19
CA ASN A 49 8.65 -12.44 -30.09
C ASN A 49 7.14 -12.41 -29.78
N PRO A 50 6.49 -11.23 -29.86
CA PRO A 50 5.04 -11.14 -29.81
C PRO A 50 4.40 -12.02 -30.89
N ILE A 51 3.26 -12.63 -30.60
CA ILE A 51 2.55 -13.47 -31.58
C ILE A 51 2.00 -12.54 -32.69
N ILE A 52 2.57 -12.67 -33.88
CA ILE A 52 2.35 -11.77 -35.03
C ILE A 52 1.29 -12.25 -36.03
N ARG A 53 0.62 -13.39 -35.81
CA ARG A 53 -0.44 -13.88 -36.70
C ARG A 53 -1.60 -14.57 -35.99
N ASN A 54 -2.81 -14.31 -36.48
CA ASN A 54 -4.08 -14.90 -36.06
C ASN A 54 -4.31 -14.89 -34.54
N PHE A 55 -3.73 -13.89 -33.85
CA PHE A 55 -3.76 -13.75 -32.40
C PHE A 55 -5.19 -13.82 -31.85
N LYS A 56 -6.16 -13.25 -32.57
CA LYS A 56 -7.58 -13.40 -32.24
C LYS A 56 -8.42 -13.41 -33.50
N CYS A 57 -9.09 -14.52 -33.79
CA CYS A 57 -9.87 -14.69 -35.02
C CYS A 57 -11.32 -15.08 -34.74
N ARG A 58 -12.23 -14.61 -35.59
CA ARG A 58 -13.59 -15.15 -35.72
C ARG A 58 -13.61 -16.25 -36.79
N LEU A 59 -14.62 -17.14 -36.73
CA LEU A 59 -14.82 -18.23 -37.69
C LEU A 59 -14.98 -17.76 -39.15
N ASN A 60 -15.35 -16.49 -39.38
CA ASN A 60 -15.47 -15.90 -40.71
C ASN A 60 -14.14 -15.32 -41.26
N GLY A 61 -13.03 -15.58 -40.57
CA GLY A 61 -11.68 -15.18 -41.01
C GLY A 61 -11.28 -13.75 -40.68
N CYS A 62 -12.08 -12.99 -39.92
CA CYS A 62 -11.67 -11.67 -39.43
C CYS A 62 -10.77 -11.81 -38.19
N CYS A 63 -9.60 -11.18 -38.20
CA CYS A 63 -8.58 -11.40 -37.19
C CYS A 63 -7.85 -10.13 -36.72
N ASP A 64 -7.51 -10.09 -35.44
CA ASP A 64 -6.33 -9.34 -34.98
C ASP A 64 -5.12 -10.25 -35.18
N GLN A 65 -4.17 -9.80 -36.00
CA GLN A 65 -2.91 -10.46 -36.29
C GLN A 65 -1.87 -10.16 -35.21
N HIS A 66 -2.02 -9.10 -34.42
CA HIS A 66 -1.06 -8.71 -33.38
C HIS A 66 -1.72 -8.54 -32.00
N GLU A 67 -1.04 -8.94 -30.93
CA GLU A 67 -1.58 -8.89 -29.57
C GLU A 67 -1.90 -7.45 -29.07
N TRP A 68 -1.19 -6.46 -29.61
CA TRP A 68 -1.33 -5.04 -29.24
C TRP A 68 -2.41 -4.29 -30.04
N CYS A 69 -3.07 -4.95 -30.99
CA CYS A 69 -4.07 -4.34 -31.87
C CYS A 69 -5.14 -3.54 -31.12
N ARG A 70 -5.62 -4.08 -29.99
CA ARG A 70 -6.62 -3.41 -29.16
C ARG A 70 -6.09 -2.18 -28.43
N PHE A 71 -4.83 -2.24 -27.97
CA PHE A 71 -4.18 -1.11 -27.30
C PHE A 71 -3.95 0.04 -28.29
N TRP A 72 -3.41 -0.26 -29.47
CA TRP A 72 -3.22 0.73 -30.52
C TRP A 72 -4.54 1.36 -30.99
N ALA A 73 -5.59 0.56 -31.11
CA ALA A 73 -6.93 1.08 -31.37
C ALA A 73 -7.40 2.08 -30.29
N THR A 74 -7.13 1.81 -29.01
CA THR A 74 -7.47 2.75 -27.92
C THR A 74 -6.61 4.01 -27.89
N MET A 75 -5.43 3.98 -28.50
CA MET A 75 -4.54 5.15 -28.68
C MET A 75 -4.89 5.98 -29.93
N GLY A 76 -5.91 5.58 -30.70
CA GLY A 76 -6.34 6.28 -31.92
C GLY A 76 -5.64 5.82 -33.20
N GLU A 77 -4.81 4.77 -33.15
CA GLU A 77 -4.03 4.29 -34.29
C GLU A 77 -4.89 3.78 -35.45
N CYS A 78 -6.15 3.38 -35.19
CA CYS A 78 -7.07 3.03 -36.27
C CYS A 78 -7.33 4.21 -37.24
N GLY A 79 -7.20 5.45 -36.76
CA GLY A 79 -7.25 6.66 -37.59
C GLY A 79 -5.89 7.13 -38.06
N SER A 80 -4.89 7.14 -37.16
CA SER A 80 -3.54 7.66 -37.44
C SER A 80 -2.67 6.74 -38.29
N ASN A 81 -2.93 5.42 -38.27
CA ASN A 81 -2.21 4.38 -39.01
C ASN A 81 -3.20 3.38 -39.64
N SER A 82 -4.22 3.90 -40.30
CA SER A 82 -5.34 3.11 -40.83
C SER A 82 -4.91 2.01 -41.82
N GLY A 83 -3.86 2.24 -42.62
CA GLY A 83 -3.38 1.25 -43.60
C GLY A 83 -2.83 -0.01 -42.94
N TRP A 84 -1.98 0.12 -41.92
CA TRP A 84 -1.43 -1.04 -41.22
C TRP A 84 -2.49 -1.67 -40.31
N MET A 85 -3.24 -0.83 -39.61
CA MET A 85 -4.23 -1.27 -38.62
C MET A 85 -5.44 -1.98 -39.25
N SER A 86 -5.88 -1.57 -40.44
CA SER A 86 -7.00 -2.21 -41.12
C SER A 86 -6.69 -3.61 -41.65
N ILE A 87 -5.40 -3.96 -41.85
CA ILE A 87 -4.94 -5.26 -42.33
C ILE A 87 -4.56 -6.18 -41.16
N ASN A 88 -3.96 -5.62 -40.10
CA ASN A 88 -3.38 -6.40 -39.01
C ASN A 88 -4.26 -6.41 -37.75
N CYS A 89 -5.24 -5.51 -37.63
CA CYS A 89 -6.01 -5.28 -36.42
C CYS A 89 -7.51 -5.13 -36.70
N GLU A 90 -8.04 -6.03 -37.54
CA GLU A 90 -9.37 -5.91 -38.12
C GLU A 90 -10.49 -5.93 -37.07
N LEU A 91 -10.35 -6.73 -36.01
CA LEU A 91 -11.32 -6.79 -34.92
C LEU A 91 -11.21 -5.56 -34.02
N ALA A 92 -9.99 -5.10 -33.75
CA ALA A 92 -9.74 -3.95 -32.89
C ALA A 92 -10.17 -2.62 -33.51
N CYS A 93 -10.02 -2.47 -34.83
CA CYS A 93 -10.42 -1.27 -35.57
C CYS A 93 -11.82 -1.35 -36.18
N GLY A 94 -12.50 -2.49 -36.03
CA GLY A 94 -13.87 -2.68 -36.54
C GLY A 94 -13.95 -2.69 -38.07
N THR A 95 -12.89 -3.07 -38.76
CA THR A 95 -12.81 -3.08 -40.23
C THR A 95 -13.27 -4.40 -40.87
N CYS A 96 -13.81 -5.34 -40.07
CA CYS A 96 -14.35 -6.59 -40.59
C CYS A 96 -15.51 -6.35 -41.58
N THR A 97 -15.31 -6.65 -42.87
CA THR A 97 -16.34 -6.46 -43.93
C THR A 97 -17.18 -7.71 -44.21
N ARG A 98 -16.96 -8.82 -43.49
CA ARG A 98 -17.62 -10.11 -43.78
C ARG A 98 -18.74 -10.43 -42.77
N PRO A 99 -19.97 -10.78 -43.22
CA PRO A 99 -21.07 -11.11 -42.32
C PRO A 99 -20.78 -12.37 -41.47
N PRO A 100 -21.40 -12.51 -40.29
CA PRO A 100 -21.22 -13.68 -39.44
C PRO A 100 -21.87 -14.93 -40.05
N VAL A 101 -21.16 -16.07 -40.03
CA VAL A 101 -21.72 -17.37 -40.43
C VAL A 101 -22.64 -17.87 -39.31
N THR A 102 -23.95 -17.95 -39.58
CA THR A 102 -24.93 -18.60 -38.70
C THR A 102 -24.74 -20.11 -38.75
N ARG A 103 -24.34 -20.74 -37.64
CA ARG A 103 -24.42 -22.21 -37.50
C ARG A 103 -25.90 -22.62 -37.47
N ARG A 104 -26.32 -23.53 -38.36
CA ARG A 104 -27.61 -24.25 -38.23
C ARG A 104 -27.57 -25.11 -36.95
N PRO A 105 -28.66 -25.19 -36.17
CA PRO A 105 -28.75 -26.15 -35.08
C PRO A 105 -28.88 -27.58 -35.63
N PRO A 106 -28.35 -28.61 -34.93
CA PRO A 106 -28.60 -29.99 -35.30
C PRO A 106 -30.07 -30.34 -35.10
N GLN A 107 -30.69 -30.97 -36.10
CA GLN A 107 -31.93 -31.72 -35.92
C GLN A 107 -31.63 -33.00 -35.14
N THR A 108 -32.39 -33.29 -34.10
CA THR A 108 -32.64 -34.67 -33.64
C THR A 108 -33.99 -34.74 -32.93
N GLN A 109 -34.62 -35.89 -33.08
CA GLN A 109 -36.06 -36.15 -33.09
C GLN A 109 -36.70 -36.17 -31.70
N ALA A 110 -38.00 -35.91 -31.69
CA ALA A 110 -38.89 -35.99 -30.55
C ALA A 110 -39.16 -37.44 -30.10
N VAL A 111 -39.14 -37.66 -28.79
CA VAL A 111 -39.93 -38.70 -28.12
C VAL A 111 -40.72 -38.02 -27.00
N THR A 112 -42.02 -37.89 -27.22
CA THR A 112 -43.11 -37.53 -26.27
C THR A 112 -43.36 -38.70 -25.30
N LEU A 113 -43.89 -38.64 -24.08
CA LEU A 113 -44.61 -37.71 -23.16
C LEU A 113 -44.74 -38.51 -21.82
N PRO A 114 -45.54 -38.12 -20.79
CA PRO A 114 -45.99 -36.81 -20.30
C PRO A 114 -45.75 -36.64 -18.78
N PHE A 115 -45.90 -35.43 -18.22
CA PHE A 115 -46.66 -35.26 -16.97
C PHE A 115 -47.23 -33.84 -16.87
N ARG A 116 -48.52 -33.77 -16.56
CA ARG A 116 -49.41 -32.61 -16.53
C ARG A 116 -49.21 -31.75 -15.28
N PHE A 117 -49.33 -30.43 -15.44
CA PHE A 117 -49.76 -29.51 -14.39
C PHE A 117 -51.28 -29.55 -14.23
N PRO A 118 -51.79 -29.27 -13.03
CA PRO A 118 -53.01 -28.48 -12.91
C PRO A 118 -52.83 -27.23 -12.04
N SER A 119 -53.70 -26.29 -12.38
CA SER A 119 -53.90 -24.91 -11.96
C SER A 119 -54.45 -24.71 -10.54
N ASN A 120 -54.21 -23.50 -10.03
CA ASN A 120 -54.69 -22.85 -8.80
C ASN A 120 -56.22 -22.98 -8.56
N PRO A 121 -56.70 -22.87 -7.30
CA PRO A 121 -57.35 -21.60 -6.90
C PRO A 121 -57.23 -21.18 -5.41
N PHE A 122 -57.11 -19.86 -5.21
CA PHE A 122 -57.75 -18.94 -4.25
C PHE A 122 -58.43 -19.40 -2.93
N ILE A 123 -58.27 -18.52 -1.90
CA ILE A 123 -59.06 -18.31 -0.64
C ILE A 123 -58.67 -19.28 0.52
N GLN A 124 -58.42 -18.91 1.79
CA GLN A 124 -58.83 -17.80 2.67
C GLN A 124 -57.82 -17.58 3.81
N THR A 125 -57.87 -16.38 4.38
CA THR A 125 -57.21 -15.89 5.59
C THR A 125 -57.52 -16.69 6.87
N HIS A 126 -56.51 -16.96 7.71
CA HIS A 126 -56.67 -16.90 9.18
C HIS A 126 -55.32 -16.67 9.88
N SER A 127 -55.34 -15.78 10.86
CA SER A 127 -54.21 -15.35 11.67
C SER A 127 -53.66 -16.45 12.58
N ARG A 128 -52.34 -16.55 12.72
CA ARG A 128 -51.71 -17.08 13.93
C ARG A 128 -50.46 -16.29 14.29
N GLN A 129 -50.40 -15.95 15.57
CA GLN A 129 -49.39 -15.17 16.27
C GLN A 129 -47.99 -15.79 16.21
N PRO A 130 -46.93 -14.98 16.39
CA PRO A 130 -45.56 -15.44 16.42
C PRO A 130 -45.24 -16.15 17.74
N GLN A 131 -44.76 -17.40 17.65
CA GLN A 131 -44.15 -18.12 18.76
C GLN A 131 -42.70 -17.65 18.95
N THR A 132 -42.46 -17.13 20.15
CA THR A 132 -41.16 -16.83 20.73
C THR A 132 -40.48 -18.12 21.22
N PHE A 133 -39.16 -18.21 21.02
CA PHE A 133 -38.27 -19.20 21.62
C PHE A 133 -37.00 -18.48 22.11
N PRO A 134 -36.30 -19.00 23.14
CA PRO A 134 -36.14 -18.27 24.39
C PRO A 134 -34.76 -17.64 24.56
N GLN A 135 -34.74 -16.55 25.32
CA GLN A 135 -33.55 -15.92 25.88
C GLN A 135 -32.95 -16.82 26.98
N VAL A 136 -31.70 -17.26 26.79
CA VAL A 136 -30.90 -17.84 27.87
C VAL A 136 -30.26 -16.70 28.65
N PHE A 137 -30.82 -16.43 29.83
CA PHE A 137 -30.22 -15.62 30.87
C PHE A 137 -29.07 -16.39 31.53
N VAL A 138 -27.88 -15.80 31.58
CA VAL A 138 -26.84 -16.19 32.54
C VAL A 138 -26.70 -15.07 33.55
N THR A 139 -27.13 -15.37 34.77
CA THR A 139 -27.11 -14.54 35.96
C THR A 139 -25.68 -14.30 36.45
N ARG A 140 -25.40 -13.03 36.72
CA ARG A 140 -24.22 -12.50 37.39
C ARG A 140 -24.40 -12.65 38.91
N THR A 141 -23.53 -13.41 39.56
CA THR A 141 -23.45 -13.50 41.02
C THR A 141 -22.49 -12.42 41.55
N SER A 142 -22.96 -11.66 42.53
CA SER A 142 -22.15 -10.78 43.40
C SER A 142 -21.74 -11.55 44.67
N PRO A 143 -20.60 -11.24 45.31
CA PRO A 143 -20.30 -11.68 46.66
C PRO A 143 -20.51 -10.55 47.70
N THR A 144 -21.09 -10.89 48.86
CA THR A 144 -21.21 -10.04 50.04
C THR A 144 -20.41 -10.59 51.24
N THR A 145 -19.62 -9.69 51.83
CA THR A 145 -19.33 -9.44 53.28
C THR A 145 -18.53 -10.43 54.16
N HIS A 146 -17.29 -9.99 54.52
CA HIS A 146 -16.58 -9.84 55.83
C HIS A 146 -16.62 -10.94 56.93
N PRO A 147 -15.53 -11.16 57.74
CA PRO A 147 -14.91 -10.13 58.59
C PRO A 147 -13.37 -10.14 58.80
N THR A 148 -12.96 -9.06 59.46
CA THR A 148 -11.66 -8.54 59.96
C THR A 148 -10.79 -9.48 60.81
N THR A 149 -9.45 -9.36 60.67
CA THR A 149 -8.47 -9.18 61.77
C THR A 149 -7.07 -8.78 61.24
N HIS A 150 -6.48 -7.74 61.83
CA HIS A 150 -5.05 -7.35 61.77
C HIS A 150 -4.13 -8.45 62.37
N PRO A 151 -2.83 -8.59 62.01
CA PRO A 151 -1.77 -7.73 62.58
C PRO A 151 -0.47 -7.48 61.76
N THR A 152 0.10 -6.30 62.02
CA THR A 152 1.49 -5.97 62.41
C THR A 152 2.71 -6.44 61.60
N THR A 153 3.48 -5.42 61.23
CA THR A 153 4.85 -5.40 60.69
C THR A 153 5.89 -5.89 61.71
N THR A 154 6.82 -6.74 61.29
CA THR A 154 8.13 -6.87 61.92
C THR A 154 9.19 -7.21 60.89
N GLN A 155 10.25 -6.39 60.83
CA GLN A 155 11.48 -6.64 60.10
C GLN A 155 12.31 -7.69 60.85
N THR A 156 12.90 -8.63 60.11
CA THR A 156 14.11 -9.34 60.56
C THR A 156 14.99 -9.69 59.37
N THR A 157 16.24 -9.26 59.51
CA THR A 157 17.44 -9.55 58.72
C THR A 157 17.81 -11.03 58.82
N THR A 158 18.09 -11.69 57.69
CA THR A 158 18.90 -12.92 57.66
C THR A 158 19.78 -13.00 56.41
N THR A 159 20.99 -13.48 56.66
CA THR A 159 22.22 -13.51 55.87
C THR A 159 22.19 -14.45 54.65
N PHE A 160 22.84 -14.04 53.56
CA PHE A 160 23.13 -14.87 52.38
C PHE A 160 24.17 -15.96 52.68
N ARG A 161 23.89 -17.21 52.29
CA ARG A 161 24.85 -18.33 52.21
C ARG A 161 25.16 -18.60 50.73
N PRO A 162 26.43 -18.87 50.33
CA PRO A 162 26.76 -19.14 48.93
C PRO A 162 26.32 -20.54 48.46
N PRO A 163 26.08 -20.74 47.15
CA PRO A 163 25.67 -22.03 46.58
C PRO A 163 26.85 -23.04 46.52
N PRO A 164 26.57 -24.36 46.45
CA PRO A 164 27.59 -25.41 46.45
C PRO A 164 28.33 -25.53 45.10
N PRO A 165 29.55 -26.11 45.09
CA PRO A 165 30.37 -26.24 43.88
C PRO A 165 29.85 -27.31 42.91
N PRO A 166 30.15 -27.19 41.60
CA PRO A 166 29.72 -28.15 40.59
C PRO A 166 30.49 -29.49 40.66
N PRO A 167 29.89 -30.60 40.18
CA PRO A 167 30.54 -31.91 40.17
C PRO A 167 31.66 -32.00 39.10
N PRO A 168 32.61 -32.94 39.25
CA PRO A 168 33.79 -33.06 38.39
C PRO A 168 33.45 -33.55 36.96
N PRO A 169 34.32 -33.26 35.97
CA PRO A 169 34.03 -33.52 34.57
C PRO A 169 34.13 -35.02 34.24
N THR A 170 33.04 -35.60 33.75
CA THR A 170 33.03 -36.90 33.09
C THR A 170 33.67 -36.79 31.71
N THR A 171 34.82 -37.43 31.54
CA THR A 171 35.46 -37.69 30.24
C THR A 171 34.51 -38.46 29.35
N THR A 172 33.86 -37.75 28.41
CA THR A 172 33.10 -38.37 27.34
C THR A 172 33.98 -38.38 26.11
N THR A 173 34.37 -39.59 25.72
CA THR A 173 35.11 -39.90 24.50
C THR A 173 34.44 -39.24 23.30
N THR A 174 35.23 -38.49 22.54
CA THR A 174 34.83 -37.84 21.30
C THR A 174 34.38 -38.90 20.30
N ALA A 175 33.06 -39.14 20.23
CA ALA A 175 32.46 -39.82 19.10
C ALA A 175 32.47 -38.82 17.93
N THR A 176 33.36 -39.05 16.98
CA THR A 176 33.35 -38.38 15.68
C THR A 176 32.05 -38.75 14.99
N THR A 177 31.01 -37.91 15.14
CA THR A 177 29.76 -38.09 14.41
C THR A 177 30.03 -37.77 12.95
N THR A 178 30.33 -38.80 12.17
CA THR A 178 30.31 -38.74 10.72
C THR A 178 28.96 -38.18 10.31
N ILE A 179 28.95 -36.99 9.69
CA ILE A 179 27.74 -36.38 9.14
C ILE A 179 27.33 -37.24 7.94
N THR A 180 26.56 -38.29 8.19
CA THR A 180 25.92 -39.06 7.15
C THR A 180 24.92 -38.13 6.46
N GLN A 181 25.16 -37.83 5.19
CA GLN A 181 24.21 -37.14 4.31
C GLN A 181 22.95 -38.00 4.18
N THR A 182 21.99 -37.85 5.09
CA THR A 182 20.67 -38.44 4.94
C THR A 182 19.93 -37.67 3.86
N ILE A 183 19.99 -38.17 2.62
CA ILE A 183 19.08 -37.77 1.56
C ILE A 183 17.67 -38.06 2.06
N VAL A 184 16.89 -37.01 2.34
CA VAL A 184 15.50 -37.14 2.75
C VAL A 184 14.72 -37.76 1.59
N SER A 185 14.27 -39.01 1.74
CA SER A 185 13.60 -39.77 0.68
C SER A 185 12.27 -39.16 0.24
N ASN A 186 11.64 -38.31 1.07
CA ASN A 186 10.46 -37.52 0.74
C ASN A 186 10.54 -36.13 1.40
N PRO A 187 11.08 -35.11 0.70
CA PRO A 187 11.21 -33.74 1.23
C PRO A 187 9.90 -33.15 1.74
N THR A 188 8.79 -33.40 1.05
CA THR A 188 7.46 -32.89 1.41
C THR A 188 6.98 -33.46 2.73
N GLU A 189 7.13 -34.76 2.96
CA GLU A 189 6.76 -35.39 4.23
C GLU A 189 7.61 -34.86 5.38
N ARG A 190 8.91 -34.62 5.15
CA ARG A 190 9.76 -34.00 6.15
C ARG A 190 9.32 -32.57 6.48
N CYS A 191 8.93 -31.79 5.48
CA CYS A 191 8.36 -30.46 5.70
C CYS A 191 7.03 -30.50 6.48
N ARG A 192 6.18 -31.53 6.30
CA ARG A 192 4.99 -31.71 7.16
C ARG A 192 5.35 -31.98 8.62
N GLN A 193 6.42 -32.73 8.88
CA GLN A 193 6.91 -32.94 10.24
C GLN A 193 7.40 -31.63 10.86
N ILE A 194 8.15 -30.82 10.09
CA ILE A 194 8.62 -29.49 10.52
C ILE A 194 7.43 -28.55 10.78
N GLN A 195 6.38 -28.60 9.96
CA GLN A 195 5.18 -27.79 10.16
C GLN A 195 4.48 -28.09 11.50
N ARG A 196 4.54 -29.33 12.00
CA ARG A 196 3.94 -29.72 13.29
C ARG A 196 4.69 -29.16 14.49
N ASP A 197 6.00 -28.95 14.37
CA ASP A 197 6.83 -28.26 15.35
C ASP A 197 7.76 -27.26 14.65
N PRO A 198 7.25 -26.05 14.35
CA PRO A 198 8.00 -25.09 13.56
C PRO A 198 9.03 -24.31 14.39
N SER A 199 9.19 -24.60 15.69
CA SER A 199 9.97 -23.77 16.63
C SER A 199 11.44 -23.56 16.24
N ASN A 200 12.01 -24.50 15.49
CA ASN A 200 13.37 -24.45 14.93
C ASN A 200 13.40 -24.63 13.40
N ALA A 201 12.28 -24.36 12.71
CA ALA A 201 12.11 -24.65 11.28
C ALA A 201 13.27 -24.14 10.40
N ALA A 202 13.69 -22.88 10.55
CA ALA A 202 14.81 -22.33 9.78
C ALA A 202 16.11 -23.13 9.95
N GLU A 203 16.46 -23.52 11.17
CA GLU A 203 17.67 -24.29 11.45
C GLU A 203 17.61 -25.69 10.82
N VAL A 204 16.45 -26.36 10.94
CA VAL A 204 16.22 -27.70 10.40
C VAL A 204 16.22 -27.68 8.87
N LEU A 205 15.50 -26.73 8.25
CA LEU A 205 15.41 -26.61 6.79
C LEU A 205 16.77 -26.32 6.15
N ILE A 206 17.60 -25.48 6.78
CA ILE A 206 18.96 -25.18 6.32
C ILE A 206 19.85 -26.42 6.47
N ARG A 207 19.92 -27.00 7.68
CA ARG A 207 20.78 -28.15 7.98
C ARG A 207 20.48 -29.37 7.11
N GLU A 208 19.20 -29.62 6.85
CA GLU A 208 18.73 -30.78 6.06
C GLU A 208 18.61 -30.47 4.56
N ARG A 209 19.03 -29.28 4.12
CA ARG A 209 19.00 -28.84 2.71
C ARG A 209 17.61 -28.93 2.07
N LEU A 210 16.58 -28.57 2.84
CA LEU A 210 15.18 -28.58 2.44
C LEU A 210 14.68 -27.21 1.97
N VAL A 211 15.56 -26.20 1.90
CA VAL A 211 15.13 -24.88 1.45
C VAL A 211 14.91 -24.85 -0.06
N VAL A 212 13.66 -24.61 -0.43
CA VAL A 212 13.24 -24.29 -1.80
C VAL A 212 13.07 -22.77 -1.90
N ALA A 213 13.77 -22.14 -2.87
CA ALA A 213 13.75 -20.68 -3.06
C ALA A 213 12.87 -20.20 -4.21
N THR A 214 12.47 -21.11 -5.10
CA THR A 214 11.57 -20.81 -6.21
C THR A 214 10.13 -21.09 -5.76
N GLU A 215 9.26 -20.10 -5.91
CA GLU A 215 7.85 -20.24 -5.58
C GLU A 215 7.14 -21.06 -6.66
N ASP A 216 6.57 -22.22 -6.31
CA ASP A 216 5.71 -22.99 -7.23
C ASP A 216 4.31 -22.37 -7.27
N ASN A 217 3.91 -21.97 -8.48
CA ASN A 217 2.69 -21.24 -8.77
C ASN A 217 1.65 -22.12 -9.49
N SER A 218 1.97 -23.37 -9.81
CA SER A 218 1.11 -24.26 -10.61
C SER A 218 -0.22 -24.61 -9.93
N GLY A 219 -0.28 -24.54 -8.60
CA GLY A 219 -1.48 -24.81 -7.80
C GLY A 219 -2.27 -23.56 -7.41
N ARG A 220 -1.93 -22.36 -7.92
CA ARG A 220 -2.55 -21.09 -7.51
C ARG A 220 -2.91 -20.23 -8.71
N HIS A 221 -4.07 -19.58 -8.64
CA HIS A 221 -4.40 -18.51 -9.57
C HIS A 221 -3.77 -17.21 -9.07
N HIS A 222 -3.04 -16.49 -9.93
CA HIS A 222 -2.45 -15.21 -9.57
C HIS A 222 -3.06 -14.08 -10.37
N LEU A 223 -3.17 -12.91 -9.73
CA LEU A 223 -3.60 -11.69 -10.38
C LEU A 223 -2.40 -10.77 -10.62
N THR A 224 -2.25 -10.33 -11.86
CA THR A 224 -1.31 -9.28 -12.22
C THR A 224 -1.99 -7.91 -12.19
N GLN A 225 -1.19 -6.86 -12.02
CA GLN A 225 -1.72 -5.49 -12.08
C GLN A 225 -2.42 -5.20 -13.42
N GLU A 226 -1.97 -5.81 -14.52
CA GLU A 226 -2.61 -5.65 -15.83
C GLU A 226 -4.00 -6.28 -15.88
N GLN A 227 -4.18 -7.47 -15.32
CA GLN A 227 -5.50 -8.12 -15.24
C GLN A 227 -6.49 -7.30 -14.40
N VAL A 228 -6.02 -6.74 -13.28
CA VAL A 228 -6.79 -5.81 -12.44
C VAL A 228 -7.24 -4.60 -13.27
N VAL A 229 -6.31 -3.95 -13.97
CA VAL A 229 -6.62 -2.79 -14.82
C VAL A 229 -7.61 -3.15 -15.94
N ARG A 230 -7.39 -4.26 -16.64
CA ARG A 230 -8.25 -4.73 -17.74
C ARG A 230 -9.68 -5.00 -17.27
N SER A 231 -9.84 -5.72 -16.17
CA SER A 231 -11.15 -5.97 -15.57
C SER A 231 -11.80 -4.67 -15.09
N ASN A 232 -11.03 -3.77 -14.46
CA ASN A 232 -11.56 -2.53 -13.93
C ASN A 232 -12.03 -1.57 -15.04
N ILE A 233 -11.33 -1.51 -16.18
CA ILE A 233 -11.76 -0.74 -17.35
C ILE A 233 -13.05 -1.33 -17.95
N ALA A 234 -13.09 -2.65 -18.15
CA ALA A 234 -14.23 -3.31 -18.78
C ALA A 234 -15.48 -3.34 -17.88
N ASN A 235 -15.29 -3.70 -16.61
CA ASN A 235 -16.37 -4.11 -15.70
C ASN A 235 -16.54 -3.20 -14.48
N ALA A 236 -15.63 -2.24 -14.25
CA ALA A 236 -15.59 -1.43 -13.03
C ALA A 236 -15.55 -2.26 -11.73
N CYS A 237 -14.88 -3.41 -11.77
CA CYS A 237 -14.62 -4.26 -10.62
C CYS A 237 -13.29 -5.00 -10.77
N VAL A 238 -12.75 -5.47 -9.66
CA VAL A 238 -11.52 -6.26 -9.63
C VAL A 238 -11.86 -7.74 -9.42
N PRO A 239 -11.23 -8.66 -10.16
CA PRO A 239 -11.42 -10.10 -9.98
C PRO A 239 -11.07 -10.53 -8.55
N ARG A 240 -11.72 -11.60 -8.09
CA ARG A 240 -11.45 -12.18 -6.77
C ARG A 240 -10.43 -13.30 -6.90
N LEU A 241 -9.50 -13.35 -5.94
CA LEU A 241 -8.68 -14.52 -5.68
C LEU A 241 -9.47 -15.48 -4.78
N ASP A 242 -9.75 -16.70 -5.25
CA ASP A 242 -10.79 -17.55 -4.67
C ASP A 242 -10.25 -18.71 -3.85
N GLU A 243 -9.11 -19.25 -4.26
CA GLU A 243 -8.50 -20.46 -3.73
C GLU A 243 -6.97 -20.32 -3.72
N ALA A 244 -6.31 -21.01 -2.79
CA ALA A 244 -4.86 -21.13 -2.78
C ALA A 244 -4.44 -22.49 -2.19
N GLU A 245 -3.69 -23.28 -2.96
CA GLU A 245 -3.14 -24.56 -2.52
C GLU A 245 -1.73 -24.38 -1.94
N CYS A 246 -1.54 -24.69 -0.64
CA CYS A 246 -0.28 -24.44 0.06
C CYS A 246 0.63 -25.67 0.19
N GLU A 247 0.06 -26.88 0.10
CA GLU A 247 0.76 -28.14 0.37
C GLU A 247 1.86 -28.45 -0.66
N ARG A 248 1.64 -28.14 -1.95
CA ARG A 248 2.64 -28.38 -3.02
C ARG A 248 3.96 -27.70 -2.75
N SER A 249 3.91 -26.48 -2.24
CA SER A 249 5.08 -25.65 -1.96
C SER A 249 5.37 -25.58 -0.47
N LEU A 250 5.00 -26.60 0.32
CA LEU A 250 5.09 -26.54 1.78
C LEU A 250 6.49 -26.17 2.28
N CYS A 251 7.55 -26.76 1.73
CA CYS A 251 8.93 -26.44 2.13
C CYS A 251 9.29 -24.97 1.85
N TYR A 252 8.88 -24.43 0.70
CA TYR A 252 9.01 -23.00 0.39
C TYR A 252 8.22 -22.17 1.39
N ASN A 253 6.94 -22.51 1.60
CA ASN A 253 6.03 -21.81 2.47
C ASN A 253 6.44 -21.88 3.95
N LEU A 254 7.27 -22.83 4.38
CA LEU A 254 7.81 -22.83 5.75
C LEU A 254 8.95 -21.83 5.93
N HIS A 255 9.69 -21.51 4.85
CA HIS A 255 10.90 -20.68 4.93
C HIS A 255 10.73 -19.26 4.38
N PHE A 256 9.92 -19.09 3.33
CA PHE A 256 9.73 -17.83 2.60
C PHE A 256 8.25 -17.48 2.38
N ARG A 257 7.98 -16.18 2.35
CA ARG A 257 6.66 -15.62 2.02
C ARG A 257 6.40 -15.75 0.53
N THR A 258 5.20 -16.12 0.13
CA THR A 258 4.72 -15.93 -1.24
C THR A 258 4.69 -14.43 -1.60
N MET A 259 4.70 -14.08 -2.88
CA MET A 259 4.67 -12.67 -3.29
C MET A 259 3.31 -11.99 -3.03
N ASP A 260 2.21 -12.73 -3.12
CA ASP A 260 0.85 -12.22 -2.92
C ASP A 260 0.33 -12.41 -1.48
N GLY A 261 1.17 -12.93 -0.57
CA GLY A 261 0.84 -13.14 0.84
C GLY A 261 -0.05 -14.36 1.12
N THR A 262 -0.43 -15.13 0.10
CA THR A 262 -1.12 -16.40 0.29
C THR A 262 -0.29 -17.39 1.09
N CYS A 263 -0.93 -18.36 1.75
CA CYS A 263 -0.24 -19.43 2.50
C CYS A 263 0.59 -18.96 3.71
N ASN A 264 0.49 -17.69 4.13
CA ASN A 264 0.96 -17.28 5.45
C ASN A 264 0.19 -18.04 6.55
N ASN A 265 -1.13 -18.07 6.44
CA ASN A 265 -2.00 -18.88 7.28
C ASN A 265 -2.36 -20.20 6.57
N PHE A 266 -1.92 -21.34 7.07
CA PHE A 266 -2.18 -22.64 6.43
C PHE A 266 -3.64 -23.10 6.52
N GLN A 267 -4.37 -22.70 7.56
CA GLN A 267 -5.79 -23.06 7.74
C GLN A 267 -6.70 -22.19 6.86
N PHE A 268 -6.34 -20.91 6.71
CA PHE A 268 -7.07 -19.93 5.92
C PHE A 268 -6.11 -19.20 4.95
N PRO A 269 -5.70 -19.85 3.85
CA PRO A 269 -4.64 -19.39 2.94
C PRO A 269 -4.76 -17.98 2.38
N LEU A 270 -5.97 -17.41 2.37
CA LEU A 270 -6.28 -16.12 1.78
C LEU A 270 -6.36 -14.97 2.80
N ARG A 271 -6.18 -15.23 4.10
CA ARG A 271 -6.10 -14.16 5.12
C ARG A 271 -4.87 -13.31 4.85
N GLY A 272 -5.04 -11.99 4.83
CA GLY A 272 -3.96 -11.04 4.54
C GLY A 272 -3.39 -11.10 3.11
N ALA A 273 -3.93 -11.93 2.21
CA ALA A 273 -3.46 -11.97 0.83
C ALA A 273 -3.88 -10.72 0.04
N ALA A 274 -3.08 -10.37 -0.97
CA ALA A 274 -3.38 -9.31 -1.92
C ALA A 274 -4.61 -9.63 -2.78
N PHE A 275 -5.19 -8.60 -3.39
CA PHE A 275 -6.39 -8.68 -4.26
C PHE A 275 -7.62 -9.26 -3.56
N ARG A 276 -7.75 -9.00 -2.26
CA ARG A 276 -8.83 -9.46 -1.40
C ARG A 276 -9.62 -8.28 -0.83
N PRO A 277 -10.93 -8.46 -0.55
CA PRO A 277 -11.71 -7.44 0.11
C PRO A 277 -11.11 -7.11 1.47
N TYR A 278 -11.19 -5.84 1.86
CA TYR A 278 -10.84 -5.44 3.23
C TYR A 278 -11.71 -6.17 4.25
N SER A 279 -11.17 -6.41 5.44
CA SER A 279 -12.00 -6.76 6.59
C SER A 279 -12.84 -5.55 7.02
N ARG A 280 -13.88 -5.80 7.82
CA ARG A 280 -14.80 -4.77 8.32
C ARG A 280 -14.86 -4.84 9.83
N LEU A 281 -14.54 -3.75 10.51
CA LEU A 281 -14.70 -3.66 11.97
C LEU A 281 -16.18 -3.55 12.37
N MET A 282 -17.02 -3.02 11.48
CA MET A 282 -18.46 -2.91 11.63
C MET A 282 -19.14 -3.09 10.26
N PRO A 283 -20.42 -3.50 10.20
CA PRO A 283 -21.17 -3.54 8.95
C PRO A 283 -21.14 -2.17 8.23
N PRO A 284 -21.02 -2.15 6.88
CA PRO A 284 -20.99 -0.91 6.14
C PRO A 284 -22.39 -0.24 6.11
N GLU A 285 -22.40 1.08 6.18
CA GLU A 285 -23.61 1.91 6.03
C GLU A 285 -23.62 2.50 4.62
N TYR A 286 -24.58 2.10 3.79
CA TYR A 286 -24.83 2.68 2.47
C TYR A 286 -26.26 3.20 2.42
N ASP A 287 -26.52 4.33 1.74
CA ASP A 287 -27.85 4.95 1.72
C ASP A 287 -28.93 4.02 1.14
N GLY A 288 -28.55 3.17 0.18
CA GLY A 288 -29.40 2.11 -0.38
C GLY A 288 -29.12 0.72 0.21
N GLY A 289 -28.40 0.61 1.32
CA GLY A 289 -27.95 -0.65 1.94
C GLY A 289 -26.93 -1.46 1.13
N LEU A 290 -26.69 -1.09 -0.13
CA LEU A 290 -25.90 -1.89 -1.08
C LEU A 290 -24.63 -1.20 -1.56
N SER A 291 -24.73 -0.03 -2.20
CA SER A 291 -23.59 0.57 -2.91
C SER A 291 -23.61 2.08 -2.94
N GLU A 292 -24.75 2.73 -2.72
CA GLU A 292 -24.86 4.18 -2.80
C GLU A 292 -24.17 4.83 -1.60
N PRO A 293 -23.18 5.72 -1.83
CA PRO A 293 -22.38 6.32 -0.76
C PRO A 293 -23.21 6.92 0.36
N VAL A 294 -22.64 6.97 1.56
CA VAL A 294 -23.31 7.61 2.70
C VAL A 294 -23.68 9.05 2.34
N SER A 295 -24.92 9.42 2.63
CA SER A 295 -25.47 10.76 2.40
C SER A 295 -25.49 11.20 0.92
N SER A 296 -25.52 10.27 -0.04
CA SER A 296 -25.71 10.61 -1.46
C SER A 296 -27.17 10.67 -1.90
N ILE A 297 -28.07 9.98 -1.19
CA ILE A 297 -29.53 9.98 -1.44
C ILE A 297 -30.23 10.75 -0.32
N THR A 298 -29.88 10.42 0.93
CA THR A 298 -30.53 10.95 2.13
C THR A 298 -30.14 12.41 2.40
N ASN A 299 -28.98 12.86 1.90
CA ASN A 299 -28.44 14.20 2.08
C ASN A 299 -28.38 14.65 3.56
N ILE A 300 -28.16 13.71 4.49
CA ILE A 300 -28.15 13.99 5.93
C ILE A 300 -26.85 14.63 6.43
N ARG A 301 -25.74 14.51 5.68
CA ARG A 301 -24.43 15.08 5.98
C ARG A 301 -24.11 16.24 5.03
N PRO A 302 -23.44 17.30 5.51
CA PRO A 302 -23.08 18.46 4.70
C PRO A 302 -22.04 18.12 3.61
N SER A 303 -21.81 19.08 2.70
CA SER A 303 -20.82 18.96 1.64
C SER A 303 -19.42 18.65 2.22
N PRO A 304 -18.72 17.61 1.74
CA PRO A 304 -17.35 17.33 2.12
C PRO A 304 -16.40 18.52 1.98
N ARG A 305 -16.62 19.35 0.95
CA ARG A 305 -15.82 20.57 0.71
C ARG A 305 -16.01 21.60 1.80
N GLU A 306 -17.25 21.85 2.19
CA GLU A 306 -17.54 22.81 3.25
C GLU A 306 -17.05 22.33 4.62
N ILE A 307 -17.18 21.02 4.91
CA ILE A 307 -16.58 20.44 6.12
C ILE A 307 -15.06 20.66 6.11
N ASN A 308 -14.38 20.33 5.02
CA ASN A 308 -12.93 20.47 4.96
C ASN A 308 -12.50 21.93 5.15
N ARG A 309 -13.13 22.87 4.44
CA ARG A 309 -12.82 24.30 4.51
C ARG A 309 -13.06 24.91 5.89
N GLN A 310 -14.16 24.56 6.54
CA GLN A 310 -14.58 25.19 7.80
C GLN A 310 -13.99 24.51 9.04
N VAL A 311 -13.59 23.23 8.91
CA VAL A 311 -13.17 22.42 10.07
C VAL A 311 -11.73 21.94 9.98
N LEU A 312 -11.26 21.42 8.84
CA LEU A 312 -9.98 20.72 8.76
C LEU A 312 -8.83 21.57 8.21
N SER A 313 -9.10 22.39 7.19
CA SER A 313 -8.10 23.20 6.49
C SER A 313 -7.62 24.36 7.35
N THR A 314 -6.29 24.59 7.38
CA THR A 314 -5.69 25.72 8.08
C THR A 314 -4.37 26.14 7.43
N ALA A 315 -4.03 27.41 7.58
CA ALA A 315 -2.68 27.93 7.31
C ALA A 315 -1.76 27.82 8.53
N LYS A 316 -2.30 27.51 9.73
CA LYS A 316 -1.49 27.38 10.94
C LYS A 316 -0.68 26.08 10.90
N GLN A 317 0.63 26.18 11.06
CA GLN A 317 1.49 25.01 11.25
C GLN A 317 1.81 24.83 12.74
N VAL A 318 1.25 23.77 13.31
CA VAL A 318 1.56 23.33 14.69
C VAL A 318 2.51 22.16 14.58
N VAL A 319 3.67 22.25 15.24
CA VAL A 319 4.73 21.24 15.18
C VAL A 319 4.89 20.48 16.50
N HIS A 320 5.50 19.30 16.42
CA HIS A 320 5.95 18.49 17.54
C HIS A 320 7.47 18.68 17.69
N GLN A 321 7.91 19.12 18.87
CA GLN A 321 9.31 19.56 19.05
C GLN A 321 10.31 18.40 19.16
N GLU A 322 9.86 17.20 19.55
CA GLU A 322 10.75 16.04 19.73
C GLU A 322 10.88 15.13 18.50
N TYR A 323 10.01 15.26 17.50
CA TYR A 323 9.95 14.35 16.36
C TYR A 323 10.20 15.11 15.07
N ASN A 324 10.76 14.44 14.07
CA ASN A 324 11.09 15.04 12.78
C ASN A 324 10.20 14.51 11.64
N ALA A 325 10.32 15.11 10.45
CA ALA A 325 9.48 14.82 9.31
C ALA A 325 9.67 13.42 8.69
N LEU A 326 10.74 12.68 9.05
CA LEU A 326 10.88 11.28 8.61
C LEU A 326 9.73 10.41 9.14
N LEU A 327 9.16 10.74 10.30
CA LEU A 327 8.05 9.99 10.88
C LEU A 327 6.81 10.01 9.96
N MET A 328 6.50 11.18 9.38
CA MET A 328 5.42 11.30 8.40
C MET A 328 5.70 10.43 7.17
N GLN A 329 6.93 10.48 6.66
CA GLN A 329 7.29 9.77 5.45
C GLN A 329 7.29 8.25 5.63
N PHE A 330 7.80 7.76 6.76
CA PHE A 330 7.74 6.35 7.12
C PHE A 330 6.28 5.90 7.32
N GLY A 331 5.44 6.72 7.94
CA GLY A 331 4.00 6.43 8.07
C GLY A 331 3.30 6.25 6.71
N GLN A 332 3.65 7.08 5.71
CA GLN A 332 3.17 6.91 4.35
C GLN A 332 3.68 5.61 3.71
N PHE A 333 4.97 5.29 3.87
CA PHE A 333 5.54 4.04 3.36
C PHE A 333 4.83 2.82 3.96
N MET A 334 4.59 2.81 5.27
CA MET A 334 3.85 1.75 5.96
C MET A 334 2.41 1.63 5.46
N SER A 335 1.73 2.75 5.22
CA SER A 335 0.39 2.73 4.61
C SER A 335 0.42 2.11 3.22
N HIS A 336 1.51 2.32 2.48
CA HIS A 336 1.68 1.77 1.15
C HIS A 336 2.05 0.29 1.19
N ASP A 337 2.71 -0.21 2.22
CA ASP A 337 2.97 -1.65 2.38
C ASP A 337 1.65 -2.41 2.61
N MET A 338 0.83 -1.91 3.54
CA MET A 338 -0.34 -2.65 4.02
C MET A 338 -1.57 -2.56 3.09
N ALA A 339 -1.71 -1.50 2.29
CA ALA A 339 -2.94 -1.29 1.53
C ALA A 339 -2.79 -0.46 0.26
N LYS A 340 -3.53 -0.86 -0.78
CA LYS A 340 -3.73 -0.09 -2.01
C LYS A 340 -5.13 -0.32 -2.56
N THR A 341 -5.98 0.69 -2.53
CA THR A 341 -7.34 0.59 -3.09
C THR A 341 -7.34 0.92 -4.58
N THR A 342 -7.84 0.00 -5.41
CA THR A 342 -8.08 0.25 -6.83
C THR A 342 -9.19 1.30 -7.02
N LEU A 343 -9.00 2.25 -7.94
CA LEU A 343 -10.01 3.24 -8.30
C LEU A 343 -10.61 2.94 -9.68
N VAL A 344 -11.89 3.23 -9.87
CA VAL A 344 -12.50 3.23 -11.20
C VAL A 344 -11.78 4.26 -12.09
N PRO A 345 -11.50 3.97 -13.38
CA PRO A 345 -10.72 4.88 -14.22
C PRO A 345 -11.28 6.31 -14.26
N SER A 346 -10.45 7.29 -13.89
CA SER A 346 -10.83 8.71 -13.77
C SER A 346 -11.18 9.37 -15.09
N ALA A 347 -10.69 8.84 -16.21
CA ALA A 347 -11.09 9.29 -17.56
C ALA A 347 -12.61 9.21 -17.81
N LYS A 348 -13.34 8.44 -16.99
CA LYS A 348 -14.81 8.36 -17.04
C LYS A 348 -15.50 9.39 -16.14
N CYS A 349 -14.77 10.15 -15.33
CA CYS A 349 -15.28 11.15 -14.38
C CYS A 349 -14.90 12.58 -14.81
N ASN A 350 -15.20 12.94 -16.06
CA ASN A 350 -14.81 14.21 -16.69
C ASN A 350 -15.91 15.29 -16.63
N VAL A 351 -17.08 14.98 -16.08
CA VAL A 351 -18.22 15.90 -15.93
C VAL A 351 -18.61 16.05 -14.47
N CYS A 352 -19.25 17.17 -14.13
CA CYS A 352 -19.81 17.41 -12.79
C CYS A 352 -21.14 16.69 -12.58
N GLN A 353 -21.10 15.37 -12.66
CA GLN A 353 -22.25 14.50 -12.49
C GLN A 353 -21.88 13.26 -11.69
N ASN A 354 -22.80 12.82 -10.84
CA ASN A 354 -22.73 11.51 -10.24
C ASN A 354 -22.98 10.45 -11.32
N ILE A 355 -22.01 9.57 -11.54
CA ILE A 355 -22.16 8.43 -12.45
C ILE A 355 -22.31 7.19 -11.58
N PRO A 356 -23.46 6.50 -11.63
CA PRO A 356 -23.73 5.34 -10.77
C PRO A 356 -22.57 4.35 -10.74
N SER A 357 -22.19 3.93 -9.53
CA SER A 357 -21.07 3.02 -9.26
C SER A 357 -19.67 3.46 -9.72
N ARG A 358 -19.50 4.64 -10.33
CA ARG A 358 -18.23 5.07 -10.95
C ARG A 358 -17.70 6.41 -10.45
N CYS A 359 -18.52 7.45 -10.40
CA CYS A 359 -18.08 8.82 -10.14
C CYS A 359 -18.98 9.51 -9.12
N MET A 360 -18.37 10.32 -8.26
CA MET A 360 -19.05 11.20 -7.31
C MET A 360 -18.61 12.63 -7.60
N ALA A 361 -19.57 13.53 -7.80
CA ALA A 361 -19.33 14.96 -7.97
C ALA A 361 -19.64 15.69 -6.66
N ILE A 362 -18.70 16.49 -6.20
CA ILE A 362 -18.85 17.33 -5.01
C ILE A 362 -19.01 18.76 -5.50
N PHE A 363 -20.27 19.23 -5.53
CA PHE A 363 -20.58 20.58 -5.96
C PHE A 363 -20.03 21.62 -4.98
N LEU A 364 -19.54 22.72 -5.54
CA LEU A 364 -18.95 23.82 -4.80
C LEU A 364 -20.00 24.86 -4.47
N ALA A 365 -19.85 25.52 -3.33
CA ALA A 365 -20.63 26.71 -3.04
C ALA A 365 -20.27 27.84 -4.02
N PRO A 366 -21.22 28.70 -4.42
CA PRO A 366 -20.91 29.86 -5.27
C PRO A 366 -19.80 30.76 -4.69
N ALA A 367 -19.70 30.81 -3.36
CA ALA A 367 -18.69 31.56 -2.62
C ALA A 367 -17.42 30.75 -2.26
N ASP A 368 -17.14 29.61 -2.90
CA ASP A 368 -15.87 28.89 -2.66
C ASP A 368 -14.67 29.80 -3.02
N PRO A 369 -13.68 30.00 -2.14
CA PRO A 369 -12.60 30.97 -2.32
C PRO A 369 -11.61 30.55 -3.39
N ASN A 370 -11.57 29.26 -3.76
CA ASN A 370 -10.65 28.75 -4.75
C ASN A 370 -11.21 28.98 -6.16
N SER A 371 -10.67 29.99 -6.85
CA SER A 371 -11.12 30.37 -8.20
C SER A 371 -10.98 29.24 -9.21
N ASN A 372 -9.94 28.41 -9.10
CA ASN A 372 -9.71 27.29 -10.01
C ASN A 372 -10.78 26.23 -9.82
N PHE A 373 -11.08 25.87 -8.57
CA PHE A 373 -12.15 24.92 -8.28
C PHE A 373 -13.51 25.48 -8.72
N ARG A 374 -13.80 26.76 -8.45
CA ARG A 374 -15.03 27.41 -8.92
C ARG A 374 -15.18 27.34 -10.45
N ALA A 375 -14.10 27.55 -11.19
CA ALA A 375 -14.11 27.45 -12.65
C ALA A 375 -14.44 26.02 -13.13
N ASP A 376 -14.03 24.99 -12.38
CA ASP A 376 -14.38 23.60 -12.63
C ASP A 376 -15.83 23.23 -12.21
N GLY A 377 -16.45 24.01 -11.33
CA GLY A 377 -17.82 23.85 -10.82
C GLY A 377 -18.01 22.75 -9.77
N CYS A 378 -17.15 21.72 -9.76
CA CYS A 378 -17.18 20.64 -8.79
C CYS A 378 -15.79 19.99 -8.61
N LEU A 379 -15.62 19.30 -7.48
CA LEU A 379 -14.54 18.33 -7.32
C LEU A 379 -15.03 16.94 -7.76
N ARG A 380 -14.28 16.31 -8.67
CA ARG A 380 -14.65 15.02 -9.28
C ARG A 380 -13.88 13.89 -8.58
N VAL A 381 -14.60 12.92 -8.03
CA VAL A 381 -14.02 11.80 -7.29
C VAL A 381 -14.40 10.48 -7.94
N SER A 382 -13.41 9.75 -8.46
CA SER A 382 -13.60 8.36 -8.87
C SER A 382 -13.90 7.48 -7.67
N ARG A 383 -14.95 6.66 -7.75
CA ARG A 383 -15.28 5.65 -6.74
C ARG A 383 -14.21 4.58 -6.69
N SER A 384 -14.04 3.99 -5.52
CA SER A 384 -13.19 2.82 -5.35
C SER A 384 -13.82 1.61 -6.03
N SER A 385 -13.02 0.85 -6.77
CA SER A 385 -13.49 -0.35 -7.46
C SER A 385 -13.85 -1.42 -6.42
N PRO A 386 -15.02 -2.06 -6.56
CA PRO A 386 -15.39 -3.17 -5.71
C PRO A 386 -14.74 -4.47 -6.21
N ILE A 387 -14.70 -5.46 -5.33
CA ILE A 387 -14.53 -6.84 -5.76
C ILE A 387 -15.74 -7.25 -6.62
N CYS A 388 -15.49 -7.94 -7.74
CA CYS A 388 -16.56 -8.38 -8.62
C CYS A 388 -17.59 -9.23 -7.87
N GLY A 389 -18.88 -9.00 -8.14
CA GLY A 389 -19.99 -9.66 -7.46
C GLY A 389 -20.52 -8.95 -6.21
N SER A 390 -19.85 -7.90 -5.70
CA SER A 390 -20.37 -7.08 -4.58
C SER A 390 -21.09 -5.81 -5.06
N GLY A 391 -21.93 -5.23 -4.19
CA GLY A 391 -22.64 -3.96 -4.43
C GLY A 391 -23.98 -4.08 -5.19
N ARG A 392 -24.44 -5.31 -5.50
CA ARG A 392 -25.73 -5.56 -6.17
C ARG A 392 -26.74 -6.28 -5.27
N THR A 393 -26.36 -7.43 -4.73
CA THR A 393 -27.21 -8.22 -3.80
C THR A 393 -26.65 -8.24 -2.38
N LYS A 394 -25.34 -8.02 -2.25
CA LYS A 394 -24.63 -7.83 -0.99
C LYS A 394 -23.98 -6.44 -0.98
N PRO A 395 -23.73 -5.84 0.19
CA PRO A 395 -23.04 -4.57 0.28
C PRO A 395 -21.72 -4.55 -0.50
N ARG A 396 -21.40 -3.40 -1.09
CA ARG A 396 -20.19 -3.15 -1.89
C ARG A 396 -18.95 -3.36 -1.01
N GLN A 397 -17.99 -4.15 -1.50
CA GLN A 397 -16.72 -4.39 -0.83
C GLN A 397 -15.57 -3.92 -1.69
N GLN A 398 -14.83 -2.92 -1.22
CA GLN A 398 -13.56 -2.52 -1.80
C GLN A 398 -12.48 -3.54 -1.39
N LEU A 399 -11.35 -3.52 -2.09
CA LEU A 399 -10.25 -4.44 -1.89
C LEU A 399 -8.89 -3.73 -1.77
N SER A 400 -7.90 -4.47 -1.30
CA SER A 400 -6.49 -4.11 -1.37
C SER A 400 -5.82 -4.85 -2.52
N GLU A 401 -5.01 -4.17 -3.32
CA GLU A 401 -4.04 -4.80 -4.25
C GLU A 401 -2.76 -5.26 -3.55
N ASN A 402 -2.56 -4.88 -2.28
CA ASN A 402 -1.36 -5.19 -1.52
C ASN A 402 -1.64 -6.25 -0.45
N THR A 403 -0.59 -6.95 -0.03
CA THR A 403 -0.66 -7.87 1.11
C THR A 403 -1.02 -7.08 2.39
N GLY A 404 -1.69 -7.73 3.33
CA GLY A 404 -2.00 -7.14 4.63
C GLY A 404 -0.84 -7.22 5.63
N TYR A 405 0.30 -7.77 5.21
CA TYR A 405 1.47 -7.94 6.06
C TYR A 405 2.39 -6.71 6.00
N ILE A 406 3.38 -6.67 6.87
CA ILE A 406 4.51 -5.75 6.75
C ILE A 406 5.66 -6.59 6.20
N ASP A 407 5.81 -6.58 4.87
CA ASP A 407 6.73 -7.48 4.16
C ASP A 407 7.59 -6.77 3.10
N GLY A 408 7.52 -5.44 3.03
CA GLY A 408 8.25 -4.67 2.04
C GLY A 408 7.61 -4.76 0.65
N SER A 409 6.32 -5.03 0.54
CA SER A 409 5.61 -5.00 -0.75
C SER A 409 5.80 -3.70 -1.57
N PRO A 410 6.10 -2.51 -1.02
CA PRO A 410 6.37 -1.33 -1.84
C PRO A 410 7.65 -1.45 -2.69
N ILE A 411 8.59 -2.30 -2.29
CA ILE A 411 9.82 -2.58 -3.05
C ILE A 411 9.71 -3.89 -3.84
N TYR A 412 8.96 -4.89 -3.34
CA TYR A 412 8.87 -6.23 -3.94
C TYR A 412 7.59 -6.53 -4.73
N GLY A 413 6.60 -5.65 -4.68
CA GLY A 413 5.27 -5.85 -5.26
C GLY A 413 4.45 -6.90 -4.49
N SER A 414 3.20 -7.06 -4.92
CA SER A 414 2.25 -8.02 -4.35
C SER A 414 1.72 -9.02 -5.38
N SER A 415 2.46 -9.19 -6.49
CA SER A 415 2.11 -10.04 -7.63
C SER A 415 3.37 -10.67 -8.18
N VAL A 416 3.38 -12.01 -8.27
CA VAL A 416 4.48 -12.78 -8.86
C VAL A 416 4.72 -12.33 -10.31
N GLY A 417 3.64 -12.14 -11.08
CA GLY A 417 3.73 -11.77 -12.50
C GLY A 417 4.34 -10.40 -12.76
N ASP A 418 4.36 -9.52 -11.77
CA ASP A 418 4.91 -8.16 -11.89
C ASP A 418 6.37 -8.06 -11.43
N LEU A 419 6.95 -9.12 -10.83
CA LEU A 419 8.29 -9.13 -10.25
C LEU A 419 9.39 -8.74 -11.25
N HIS A 420 9.25 -9.16 -12.52
CA HIS A 420 10.20 -8.86 -13.60
C HIS A 420 10.39 -7.34 -13.84
N LYS A 421 9.46 -6.50 -13.40
CA LYS A 421 9.53 -5.04 -13.58
C LYS A 421 10.63 -4.40 -12.71
N PHE A 422 10.95 -5.00 -11.57
CA PHE A 422 11.86 -4.42 -10.58
C PHE A 422 12.90 -5.40 -10.02
N ARG A 423 12.77 -6.72 -10.23
CA ARG A 423 13.86 -7.70 -10.00
C ARG A 423 14.76 -7.82 -11.23
N GLU A 424 16.05 -7.96 -11.02
CA GLU A 424 17.04 -8.12 -12.09
C GLU A 424 17.12 -9.60 -12.52
N GLY A 425 16.21 -10.01 -13.41
CA GLY A 425 16.21 -11.35 -14.00
C GLY A 425 16.24 -12.46 -12.94
N SER A 426 17.12 -13.45 -13.14
CA SER A 426 17.36 -14.55 -12.22
C SER A 426 18.43 -14.25 -11.16
N THR A 427 18.92 -13.00 -11.06
CA THR A 427 19.87 -12.61 -10.02
C THR A 427 19.19 -12.46 -8.65
N GLY A 428 19.99 -12.23 -7.62
CA GLY A 428 19.50 -11.90 -6.28
C GLY A 428 19.25 -10.41 -6.05
N PHE A 429 19.31 -9.57 -7.09
CA PHE A 429 19.27 -8.11 -6.96
C PHE A 429 17.97 -7.50 -7.49
N LEU A 430 17.65 -6.32 -6.97
CA LEU A 430 16.66 -5.41 -7.55
C LEU A 430 17.32 -4.51 -8.58
N LYS A 431 16.57 -4.18 -9.65
CA LYS A 431 17.03 -3.30 -10.72
C LYS A 431 17.33 -1.90 -10.17
N LEU A 432 18.48 -1.35 -10.55
CA LEU A 432 18.85 0.05 -10.34
C LEU A 432 19.45 0.60 -11.64
N ASN A 433 19.20 1.86 -11.92
CA ASN A 433 19.78 2.57 -13.06
C ASN A 433 20.93 3.46 -12.58
N ASN A 434 22.07 3.40 -13.28
CA ASN A 434 23.13 4.38 -13.15
C ASN A 434 22.86 5.55 -14.11
N PHE A 435 22.60 6.73 -13.56
CA PHE A 435 22.31 7.92 -14.37
C PHE A 435 22.77 9.19 -13.65
N ASN A 436 23.44 10.10 -14.35
CA ASN A 436 24.06 11.32 -13.78
C ASN A 436 24.95 11.04 -12.55
N GLY A 437 25.70 9.94 -12.56
CA GLY A 437 26.56 9.54 -11.42
C GLY A 437 25.79 9.03 -10.20
N MET A 438 24.47 8.84 -10.29
CA MET A 438 23.62 8.35 -9.20
C MET A 438 23.06 6.97 -9.51
N ARG A 439 22.89 6.17 -8.45
CA ARG A 439 22.15 4.89 -8.48
C ARG A 439 20.69 5.15 -8.14
N LEU A 440 19.80 5.07 -9.12
CA LEU A 440 18.39 5.41 -9.00
C LEU A 440 17.50 4.18 -9.21
N LEU A 441 16.23 4.29 -8.81
CA LEU A 441 15.22 3.30 -9.17
C LEU A 441 15.11 3.21 -10.71
N PRO A 442 14.63 2.08 -11.27
CA PRO A 442 14.47 1.92 -12.71
C PRO A 442 13.53 2.97 -13.29
N PHE A 443 13.91 3.56 -14.41
CA PHE A 443 13.10 4.48 -15.22
C PHE A 443 13.59 4.46 -16.67
N ASP A 444 12.80 5.02 -17.57
CA ASP A 444 13.21 5.22 -18.96
C ASP A 444 14.17 6.42 -19.08
N SER A 445 15.47 6.15 -19.15
CA SER A 445 16.51 7.19 -19.23
C SER A 445 16.49 7.97 -20.53
N SER A 446 15.92 7.41 -21.61
CA SER A 446 15.81 8.09 -22.91
C SER A 446 14.94 9.34 -22.84
N LYS A 447 14.01 9.37 -21.86
CA LYS A 447 13.11 10.49 -21.57
C LYS A 447 13.74 11.60 -20.74
N CYS A 448 15.01 11.52 -20.37
CA CYS A 448 15.67 12.49 -19.50
C CYS A 448 17.06 12.89 -20.00
N ARG A 449 17.17 13.32 -21.27
CA ARG A 449 18.44 13.80 -21.83
C ARG A 449 19.01 15.04 -21.12
N ASN A 450 18.11 15.91 -20.65
CA ASN A 450 18.42 17.12 -19.90
C ASN A 450 17.27 17.39 -18.90
N SER A 451 17.46 18.35 -17.99
CA SER A 451 16.46 18.67 -16.96
C SER A 451 15.15 19.26 -17.51
N GLY A 452 15.19 19.98 -18.63
CA GLY A 452 14.03 20.66 -19.21
C GLY A 452 13.05 19.73 -19.91
N ASP A 453 13.53 18.60 -20.42
CA ASP A 453 12.74 17.62 -21.18
C ASP A 453 12.48 16.33 -20.38
N CYS A 454 12.86 16.28 -19.10
CA CYS A 454 12.77 15.05 -18.31
C CYS A 454 11.34 14.73 -17.86
N SER A 455 10.85 13.54 -18.23
CA SER A 455 9.55 12.99 -17.82
C SER A 455 9.68 11.64 -17.11
N ALA A 456 10.73 11.49 -16.30
CA ALA A 456 11.00 10.26 -15.58
C ALA A 456 9.83 9.84 -14.68
N THR A 457 9.53 8.55 -14.71
CA THR A 457 8.64 7.86 -13.77
C THR A 457 9.38 6.65 -13.27
N PHE A 458 9.65 6.60 -11.97
CA PHE A 458 10.32 5.47 -11.35
C PHE A 458 9.38 4.26 -11.25
N ILE A 459 9.97 3.07 -11.38
CA ILE A 459 9.31 1.78 -11.28
C ILE A 459 9.75 1.12 -9.97
N ALA A 460 8.80 0.60 -9.21
CA ALA A 460 9.01 -0.14 -7.97
C ALA A 460 7.85 -1.14 -7.76
N GLY A 461 7.87 -1.86 -6.65
CA GLY A 461 6.79 -2.77 -6.25
C GLY A 461 5.42 -2.10 -6.10
N ASP A 462 5.40 -0.81 -5.68
CA ASP A 462 4.19 -0.01 -5.61
C ASP A 462 4.19 1.15 -6.62
N SER A 463 3.11 1.26 -7.40
CA SER A 463 2.95 2.27 -8.46
C SER A 463 2.85 3.71 -7.94
N ARG A 464 2.64 3.91 -6.63
CA ARG A 464 2.57 5.23 -5.97
C ARG A 464 3.94 5.79 -5.59
N VAL A 465 5.04 5.11 -5.92
CA VAL A 465 6.42 5.55 -5.61
C VAL A 465 6.68 7.01 -5.99
N ASN A 466 6.12 7.49 -7.11
CA ASN A 466 6.34 8.86 -7.62
C ASN A 466 5.44 9.95 -6.97
N LEU A 467 4.56 9.61 -6.01
CA LEU A 467 3.60 10.58 -5.46
C LEU A 467 4.27 11.78 -4.79
N PHE A 468 5.42 11.58 -4.16
CA PHE A 468 6.16 12.62 -3.45
C PHE A 468 7.65 12.28 -3.38
N LEU A 469 8.53 13.28 -3.50
CA LEU A 469 9.99 13.04 -3.51
C LEU A 469 10.51 12.33 -2.26
N GLY A 470 9.95 12.64 -1.08
CA GLY A 470 10.30 11.95 0.16
C GLY A 470 9.93 10.46 0.11
N LEU A 471 8.81 10.10 -0.51
CA LEU A 471 8.38 8.72 -0.67
C LEU A 471 9.32 7.97 -1.61
N THR A 472 9.63 8.54 -2.77
CA THR A 472 10.61 7.98 -3.70
C THR A 472 11.96 7.75 -3.01
N SER A 473 12.35 8.67 -2.12
CA SER A 473 13.61 8.57 -1.36
C SER A 473 13.63 7.33 -0.45
N PHE A 474 12.52 7.02 0.24
CA PHE A 474 12.40 5.81 1.06
C PHE A 474 12.40 4.53 0.21
N HIS A 475 11.69 4.52 -0.92
CA HIS A 475 11.76 3.40 -1.86
C HIS A 475 13.20 3.15 -2.33
N LEU A 476 13.94 4.21 -2.70
CA LEU A 476 15.32 4.07 -3.14
C LEU A 476 16.25 3.59 -2.02
N LEU A 477 16.13 4.12 -0.80
CA LEU A 477 16.92 3.68 0.35
C LEU A 477 16.74 2.18 0.62
N LEU A 478 15.50 1.69 0.63
CA LEU A 478 15.21 0.29 0.93
C LEU A 478 15.57 -0.65 -0.23
N THR A 479 15.45 -0.21 -1.48
CA THR A 479 15.98 -0.95 -2.64
C THR A 479 17.50 -1.05 -2.61
N ARG A 480 18.19 0.02 -2.21
CA ARG A 480 19.65 0.01 -2.00
C ARG A 480 20.03 -0.93 -0.86
N GLU A 481 19.25 -0.96 0.23
CA GLU A 481 19.49 -1.87 1.36
C GLU A 481 19.39 -3.34 0.95
N HIS A 482 18.38 -3.69 0.13
CA HIS A 482 18.30 -5.01 -0.49
C HIS A 482 19.57 -5.35 -1.25
N ASN A 483 20.00 -4.50 -2.19
CA ASN A 483 21.19 -4.79 -3.01
C ASN A 483 22.48 -4.83 -2.18
N ARG A 484 22.58 -4.06 -1.10
CA ARG A 484 23.71 -4.08 -0.16
C ARG A 484 23.78 -5.41 0.58
N ILE A 485 22.66 -5.88 1.14
CA ILE A 485 22.56 -7.17 1.83
C ILE A 485 22.82 -8.31 0.84
N ALA A 486 22.18 -8.31 -0.33
CA ALA A 486 22.37 -9.33 -1.36
C ALA A 486 23.85 -9.44 -1.78
N SER A 487 24.52 -8.32 -2.02
CA SER A 487 25.96 -8.33 -2.35
C SER A 487 26.83 -8.92 -1.24
N ARG A 488 26.47 -8.71 0.03
CA ARG A 488 27.19 -9.31 1.17
C ARG A 488 26.90 -10.80 1.29
N LEU A 489 25.64 -11.22 1.17
CA LEU A 489 25.23 -12.62 1.25
C LEU A 489 25.80 -13.44 0.09
N GLN A 490 25.86 -12.90 -1.12
CA GLN A 490 26.49 -13.57 -2.27
C GLN A 490 27.96 -13.91 -1.99
N ARG A 491 28.70 -13.02 -1.32
CA ARG A 491 30.10 -13.25 -0.93
C ARG A 491 30.24 -14.25 0.21
N LEU A 492 29.29 -14.26 1.15
CA LEU A 492 29.29 -15.20 2.28
C LEU A 492 28.88 -16.62 1.86
N ASN A 493 27.96 -16.72 0.89
CA ASN A 493 27.37 -17.95 0.39
C ASN A 493 27.48 -18.04 -1.14
N PRO A 494 28.68 -18.28 -1.71
CA PRO A 494 28.86 -18.33 -3.17
C PRO A 494 28.06 -19.44 -3.87
N HIS A 495 27.58 -20.43 -3.11
CA HIS A 495 26.78 -21.54 -3.60
C HIS A 495 25.29 -21.22 -3.74
N TRP A 496 24.81 -20.08 -3.22
CA TRP A 496 23.41 -19.67 -3.39
C TRP A 496 23.15 -19.20 -4.82
N ASN A 497 22.09 -19.73 -5.44
CA ASN A 497 21.58 -19.19 -6.69
C ASN A 497 20.84 -17.86 -6.46
N GLY A 498 20.49 -17.16 -7.55
CA GLY A 498 19.88 -15.84 -7.42
C GLY A 498 18.48 -15.84 -6.81
N ASP A 499 17.68 -16.90 -6.96
CA ASP A 499 16.40 -17.05 -6.25
C ASP A 499 16.57 -17.14 -4.73
N ARG A 500 17.50 -17.99 -4.27
CA ARG A 500 17.85 -18.11 -2.84
C ARG A 500 18.36 -16.79 -2.31
N LEU A 501 19.25 -16.13 -3.04
CA LEU A 501 19.80 -14.83 -2.66
C LEU A 501 18.72 -13.75 -2.55
N PHE A 502 17.81 -13.68 -3.54
CA PHE A 502 16.70 -12.73 -3.54
C PHE A 502 15.76 -12.97 -2.35
N GLN A 503 15.34 -14.21 -2.10
CA GLN A 503 14.37 -14.51 -1.04
C GLN A 503 14.96 -14.32 0.37
N GLU A 504 16.21 -14.70 0.62
CA GLU A 504 16.88 -14.43 1.90
C GLU A 504 17.02 -12.93 2.15
N THR A 505 17.44 -12.18 1.14
CA THR A 505 17.57 -10.72 1.23
C THR A 505 16.20 -10.07 1.48
N ARG A 506 15.16 -10.46 0.72
CA ARG A 506 13.77 -10.00 0.93
C ARG A 506 13.28 -10.28 2.33
N LYS A 507 13.54 -11.48 2.85
CA LYS A 507 13.17 -11.90 4.21
C LYS A 507 13.84 -11.02 5.27
N ILE A 508 15.13 -10.72 5.12
CA ILE A 508 15.87 -9.84 6.05
C ILE A 508 15.31 -8.41 5.99
N VAL A 509 15.19 -7.80 4.81
CA VAL A 509 14.69 -6.41 4.68
C VAL A 509 13.26 -6.27 5.22
N GLY A 510 12.38 -7.26 4.96
CA GLY A 510 11.05 -7.29 5.57
C GLY A 510 11.11 -7.29 7.10
N ALA A 511 12.04 -8.06 7.69
CA ALA A 511 12.26 -8.08 9.13
C ALA A 511 12.80 -6.75 9.68
N GLU A 512 13.67 -6.05 8.96
CA GLU A 512 14.14 -4.71 9.34
C GLU A 512 12.98 -3.70 9.37
N ILE A 513 12.12 -3.72 8.34
CA ILE A 513 10.94 -2.85 8.27
C ILE A 513 9.99 -3.15 9.44
N GLN A 514 9.75 -4.42 9.75
CA GLN A 514 8.95 -4.82 10.92
C GLN A 514 9.58 -4.31 12.23
N ALA A 515 10.89 -4.52 12.43
CA ALA A 515 11.59 -4.09 13.63
C ALA A 515 11.48 -2.56 13.83
N ILE A 516 11.70 -1.77 12.78
CA ILE A 516 11.57 -0.31 12.80
C ILE A 516 10.12 0.10 13.08
N CYS A 517 9.15 -0.56 12.43
CA CYS A 517 7.73 -0.25 12.60
C CYS A 517 7.28 -0.41 14.07
N TYR A 518 7.52 -1.59 14.66
CA TYR A 518 7.03 -1.90 16.01
C TYR A 518 7.85 -1.29 17.14
N ARG A 519 9.15 -1.01 16.93
CA ARG A 519 10.04 -0.50 17.98
C ARG A 519 10.29 0.99 17.92
N GLU A 520 10.35 1.59 16.73
CA GLU A 520 10.69 3.00 16.57
C GLU A 520 9.46 3.87 16.23
N TYR A 521 8.60 3.41 15.33
CA TYR A 521 7.49 4.20 14.78
C TYR A 521 6.22 4.13 15.63
N LEU A 522 5.64 2.95 15.84
CA LEU A 522 4.34 2.80 16.50
C LEU A 522 4.30 3.35 17.94
N PRO A 523 5.34 3.17 18.78
CA PRO A 523 5.34 3.78 20.11
C PRO A 523 5.25 5.30 20.08
N LYS A 524 5.82 5.96 19.06
CA LYS A 524 5.75 7.43 18.89
C LYS A 524 4.38 7.89 18.41
N VAL A 525 3.70 7.08 17.59
CA VAL A 525 2.34 7.38 17.11
C VAL A 525 1.31 7.15 18.21
N LEU A 526 1.39 6.02 18.91
CA LEU A 526 0.37 5.54 19.86
C LEU A 526 0.63 5.99 21.30
N GLY A 527 1.84 6.46 21.64
CA GLY A 527 2.18 6.94 22.97
C GLY A 527 1.83 5.93 24.07
N SER A 528 1.17 6.41 25.13
CA SER A 528 0.71 5.56 26.23
C SER A 528 -0.24 4.44 25.81
N SER A 529 -0.96 4.59 24.70
CA SER A 529 -1.91 3.58 24.22
C SER A 529 -1.23 2.38 23.57
N PHE A 530 0.06 2.46 23.21
CA PHE A 530 0.79 1.37 22.57
C PHE A 530 0.73 0.07 23.40
N ALA A 531 0.94 0.17 24.71
CA ALA A 531 0.96 -0.99 25.60
C ALA A 531 -0.39 -1.71 25.67
N SER A 532 -1.50 -0.97 25.62
CA SER A 532 -2.86 -1.53 25.71
C SER A 532 -3.43 -1.98 24.37
N THR A 533 -3.03 -1.36 23.25
CA THR A 533 -3.61 -1.66 21.93
C THR A 533 -2.75 -2.56 21.05
N VAL A 534 -1.43 -2.57 21.27
CA VAL A 534 -0.48 -3.42 20.55
C VAL A 534 0.19 -4.41 21.51
N GLY A 535 0.67 -3.92 22.66
CA GLY A 535 1.29 -4.73 23.71
C GLY A 535 2.53 -5.50 23.26
N SER A 536 3.00 -6.41 24.12
CA SER A 536 4.11 -7.32 23.83
C SER A 536 3.69 -8.46 22.92
N TYR A 537 4.59 -8.91 22.05
CA TYR A 537 4.36 -10.09 21.20
C TYR A 537 4.26 -11.37 22.05
N ARG A 538 3.27 -12.22 21.74
CA ARG A 538 3.00 -13.47 22.47
C ARG A 538 3.18 -14.74 21.62
N GLY A 539 3.67 -14.58 20.39
CA GLY A 539 3.74 -15.67 19.41
C GLY A 539 2.68 -15.53 18.32
N TYR A 540 2.85 -16.29 17.24
CA TYR A 540 1.91 -16.37 16.13
C TYR A 540 0.63 -17.10 16.54
N ASP A 541 -0.53 -16.52 16.23
CA ASP A 541 -1.84 -17.15 16.40
C ASP A 541 -2.53 -17.32 15.03
N PRO A 542 -2.73 -18.58 14.55
CA PRO A 542 -3.40 -18.84 13.28
C PRO A 542 -4.88 -18.41 13.26
N ASN A 543 -5.49 -18.10 14.40
CA ASN A 543 -6.87 -17.62 14.46
C ASN A 543 -6.98 -16.12 14.22
N VAL A 544 -5.89 -15.36 14.34
CA VAL A 544 -5.86 -13.91 14.09
C VAL A 544 -5.91 -13.63 12.59
N ASP A 545 -6.81 -12.72 12.19
CA ASP A 545 -6.93 -12.28 10.80
C ASP A 545 -6.14 -10.99 10.55
N SER A 546 -5.01 -11.13 9.84
CA SER A 546 -4.12 -10.04 9.41
C SER A 546 -4.71 -9.17 8.30
N THR A 547 -5.88 -9.51 7.74
CA THR A 547 -6.51 -8.71 6.68
C THR A 547 -6.78 -7.29 7.16
N VAL A 548 -6.27 -6.31 6.42
CA VAL A 548 -6.44 -4.88 6.73
C VAL A 548 -7.92 -4.50 6.72
N ALA A 549 -8.33 -3.76 7.76
CA ALA A 549 -9.69 -3.25 7.88
C ALA A 549 -9.92 -2.08 6.94
N ASN A 550 -11.12 -1.98 6.38
CA ASN A 550 -11.50 -0.88 5.51
C ASN A 550 -11.44 0.46 6.26
N GLU A 551 -11.87 0.42 7.52
CA GLU A 551 -11.90 1.56 8.44
C GLU A 551 -10.48 2.07 8.76
N PHE A 552 -9.47 1.18 8.76
CA PHE A 552 -8.06 1.56 8.90
C PHE A 552 -7.59 2.40 7.72
N THR A 553 -7.76 1.91 6.48
CA THR A 553 -7.22 2.56 5.27
C THR A 553 -8.03 3.78 4.79
N SER A 554 -9.36 3.74 4.95
CA SER A 554 -10.27 4.78 4.44
C SER A 554 -10.65 5.83 5.48
N GLY A 555 -10.19 5.69 6.73
CA GLY A 555 -10.46 6.63 7.81
C GLY A 555 -9.23 6.84 8.71
N ALA A 556 -8.96 5.88 9.60
CA ALA A 556 -8.09 6.10 10.75
C ALA A 556 -6.63 6.39 10.37
N TYR A 557 -6.02 5.57 9.52
CA TYR A 557 -4.60 5.68 9.16
C TYR A 557 -4.30 6.82 8.17
N ARG A 558 -5.32 7.61 7.80
CA ARG A 558 -5.17 8.86 7.02
C ARG A 558 -4.79 10.06 7.88
N PHE A 559 -4.64 9.90 9.21
CA PHE A 559 -4.14 10.96 10.09
C PHE A 559 -2.81 11.55 9.60
N GLY A 560 -1.99 10.74 8.92
CA GLY A 560 -0.71 11.18 8.34
C GLY A 560 -0.84 12.29 7.30
N HIS A 561 -2.00 12.47 6.66
CA HIS A 561 -2.24 13.62 5.77
C HIS A 561 -2.16 14.96 6.52
N GLY A 562 -2.46 14.98 7.82
CA GLY A 562 -2.27 16.15 8.67
C GLY A 562 -0.81 16.42 9.01
N MET A 563 0.09 15.45 8.87
CA MET A 563 1.52 15.65 9.10
C MET A 563 2.25 16.24 7.89
N ILE A 564 1.57 16.39 6.74
CA ILE A 564 2.15 16.98 5.53
C ILE A 564 2.40 18.47 5.75
N GLN A 565 3.66 18.87 5.54
CA GLN A 565 4.10 20.27 5.63
C GLN A 565 3.95 20.98 4.29
N GLU A 566 3.88 22.31 4.30
CA GLU A 566 3.81 23.10 3.06
C GLU A 566 5.17 23.22 2.36
N PHE A 567 6.25 23.13 3.13
CA PHE A 567 7.61 23.31 2.62
C PHE A 567 8.57 22.29 3.22
N TYR A 568 9.43 21.73 2.38
CA TYR A 568 10.48 20.80 2.77
C TYR A 568 11.85 21.39 2.44
N GLN A 569 12.73 21.36 3.43
CA GLN A 569 14.11 21.81 3.25
C GLN A 569 14.91 20.78 2.45
N ARG A 570 15.96 21.25 1.78
CA ARG A 570 16.97 20.40 1.15
C ARG A 570 18.35 20.88 1.58
N LEU A 571 19.09 20.02 2.25
CA LEU A 571 20.33 20.39 2.94
C LEU A 571 21.56 19.65 2.38
N ASP A 572 22.68 20.37 2.24
CA ASP A 572 23.98 19.79 1.93
C ASP A 572 24.59 19.05 3.16
N ALA A 573 25.79 18.50 3.00
CA ALA A 573 26.50 17.79 4.06
C ALA A 573 26.87 18.69 5.27
N PHE A 574 26.85 20.01 5.11
CA PHE A 574 27.12 21.00 6.15
C PHE A 574 25.84 21.58 6.76
N ASN A 575 24.68 20.96 6.50
CA ASN A 575 23.37 21.42 6.93
C ASN A 575 22.99 22.82 6.40
N ARG A 576 23.55 23.22 5.26
CA ARG A 576 23.16 24.46 4.57
C ARG A 576 22.17 24.14 3.47
N THR A 577 21.27 25.07 3.17
CA THR A 577 20.36 24.92 2.03
C THR A 577 21.15 24.75 0.73
N ILE A 578 20.83 23.71 -0.04
CA ILE A 578 21.49 23.46 -1.34
C ILE A 578 21.19 24.59 -2.34
N PRO A 579 22.00 24.79 -3.40
CA PRO A 579 21.77 25.85 -4.40
C PRO A 579 20.39 25.81 -5.06
N PHE A 580 19.76 24.63 -5.15
CA PHE A 580 18.40 24.48 -5.66
C PHE A 580 17.30 24.88 -4.67
N GLY A 581 17.63 25.28 -3.44
CA GLY A 581 16.67 25.65 -2.39
C GLY A 581 15.89 24.45 -1.84
N GLY A 582 14.98 24.70 -0.90
CA GLY A 582 13.92 23.73 -0.55
C GLY A 582 12.82 23.68 -1.61
N PHE A 583 11.70 23.04 -1.31
CA PHE A 583 10.54 22.99 -2.21
C PHE A 583 9.21 23.04 -1.46
N ALA A 584 8.21 23.70 -2.07
CA ALA A 584 6.83 23.57 -1.63
C ALA A 584 6.35 22.13 -1.89
N PHE A 585 5.48 21.58 -1.03
CA PHE A 585 5.02 20.19 -1.14
C PHE A 585 4.52 19.84 -2.55
N VAL A 586 3.66 20.70 -3.13
CA VAL A 586 3.09 20.52 -4.47
C VAL A 586 4.16 20.37 -5.55
N ASP A 587 5.26 21.11 -5.42
CA ASP A 587 6.38 21.06 -6.35
C ASP A 587 7.23 19.79 -6.20
N GLY A 588 7.05 19.06 -5.10
CA GLY A 588 7.63 17.74 -4.87
C GLY A 588 6.71 16.58 -5.26
N THR A 589 5.51 16.84 -5.79
CA THR A 589 4.56 15.78 -6.18
C THR A 589 4.66 15.44 -7.65
N LEU A 590 4.82 14.15 -8.00
CA LEU A 590 4.96 13.68 -9.39
C LEU A 590 6.11 14.37 -10.18
N LYS A 591 7.18 14.80 -9.48
CA LYS A 591 8.34 15.53 -10.03
C LYS A 591 9.66 14.77 -9.86
N SER A 592 9.68 13.52 -10.30
CA SER A 592 10.85 12.62 -10.15
C SER A 592 12.12 13.17 -10.83
N ASP A 593 12.00 14.06 -11.81
CA ASP A 593 13.09 14.80 -12.43
C ASP A 593 13.94 15.59 -11.42
N ARG A 594 13.34 16.09 -10.34
CA ARG A 594 14.06 16.83 -9.29
C ARG A 594 15.07 15.96 -8.55
N LEU A 595 14.78 14.67 -8.35
CA LEU A 595 15.76 13.74 -7.78
C LEU A 595 16.94 13.53 -8.74
N ILE A 596 16.65 13.45 -10.03
CA ILE A 596 17.64 13.14 -11.08
C ILE A 596 18.59 14.31 -11.37
N PHE A 597 18.13 15.54 -11.23
CA PHE A 597 18.89 16.73 -11.64
C PHE A 597 19.19 17.72 -10.50
N GLN A 598 18.61 17.55 -9.31
CA GLN A 598 18.74 18.52 -8.22
C GLN A 598 19.27 17.92 -6.91
N GLY A 599 20.21 16.96 -7.01
CA GLY A 599 21.02 16.50 -5.87
C GLY A 599 20.61 15.18 -5.23
N GLY A 600 19.74 14.38 -5.85
CA GLY A 600 19.39 13.06 -5.33
C GLY A 600 18.54 13.09 -4.06
N ILE A 601 18.59 12.00 -3.29
CA ILE A 601 17.76 11.79 -2.09
C ILE A 601 18.37 12.41 -0.84
N ASP A 602 19.69 12.53 -0.80
CA ASP A 602 20.47 12.97 0.35
C ASP A 602 19.99 14.32 0.94
N PRO A 603 19.82 15.39 0.13
CA PRO A 603 19.34 16.65 0.65
C PRO A 603 17.94 16.59 1.23
N ILE A 604 17.08 15.72 0.67
CA ILE A 604 15.70 15.54 1.12
C ILE A 604 15.68 14.82 2.47
N ILE A 605 16.46 13.75 2.60
CA ILE A 605 16.57 13.00 3.86
C ILE A 605 17.17 13.87 4.97
N ARG A 606 18.24 14.63 4.70
CA ARG A 606 18.79 15.62 5.67
C ARG A 606 17.74 16.67 6.06
N GLY A 607 17.04 17.22 5.08
CA GLY A 607 15.95 18.17 5.32
C GLY A 607 14.88 17.60 6.24
N MET A 608 14.40 16.38 5.98
CA MET A 608 13.40 15.71 6.80
C MET A 608 13.89 15.37 8.21
N MET A 609 15.16 15.00 8.37
CA MET A 609 15.78 14.79 9.70
C MET A 609 15.83 16.08 10.52
N SER A 610 16.07 17.22 9.86
CA SER A 610 16.21 18.53 10.51
C SER A 610 14.88 19.21 10.85
N GLN A 611 13.83 18.95 10.07
CA GLN A 611 12.55 19.63 10.22
C GLN A 611 11.67 18.96 11.29
N PRO A 612 11.15 19.73 12.27
CA PRO A 612 10.15 19.23 13.21
C PRO A 612 8.92 18.66 12.50
N LEU A 613 8.31 17.64 13.11
CA LEU A 613 7.11 17.01 12.60
C LEU A 613 5.90 17.95 12.75
N LYS A 614 5.08 18.13 11.71
CA LYS A 614 3.78 18.80 11.84
C LYS A 614 2.76 17.88 12.51
N ARG A 615 1.98 18.41 13.46
CA ARG A 615 0.93 17.66 14.16
C ARG A 615 -0.24 17.28 13.23
N PRO A 616 -0.83 16.06 13.38
CA PRO A 616 -1.90 15.56 12.52
C PRO A 616 -3.22 16.33 12.52
N GLN A 617 -3.58 17.03 13.60
CA GLN A 617 -4.98 17.44 13.87
C GLN A 617 -5.59 18.45 12.88
N ARG A 618 -4.81 18.96 11.91
CA ARG A 618 -5.27 19.89 10.86
C ARG A 618 -4.60 19.62 9.53
N LEU A 619 -5.29 19.91 8.43
CA LEU A 619 -4.76 19.79 7.07
C LEU A 619 -4.23 21.15 6.59
N THR A 620 -3.10 21.13 5.90
CA THR A 620 -2.48 22.34 5.40
C THR A 620 -3.05 22.77 4.05
N ARG A 621 -3.03 24.06 3.72
CA ARG A 621 -3.68 24.56 2.50
C ARG A 621 -3.08 24.00 1.22
N THR A 622 -1.79 23.64 1.20
CA THR A 622 -1.17 23.01 0.02
C THR A 622 -1.89 21.72 -0.40
N VAL A 623 -2.40 20.93 0.55
CA VAL A 623 -3.10 19.66 0.24
C VAL A 623 -4.62 19.83 0.08
N THR A 624 -5.19 20.93 0.61
CA THR A 624 -6.64 21.19 0.47
C THR A 624 -6.98 22.08 -0.72
N GLU A 625 -6.03 22.85 -1.26
CA GLU A 625 -6.31 23.84 -2.31
C GLU A 625 -5.51 23.65 -3.59
N GLN A 626 -4.35 22.97 -3.54
CA GLN A 626 -3.38 22.97 -4.64
C GLN A 626 -2.88 21.58 -5.04
N MET A 627 -3.35 20.51 -4.39
CA MET A 627 -2.84 19.16 -4.64
C MET A 627 -3.14 18.76 -6.08
N PHE A 628 -2.11 18.34 -6.84
CA PHE A 628 -2.21 17.99 -8.26
C PHE A 628 -2.94 19.03 -9.13
N GLY A 629 -2.95 20.31 -8.73
CA GLY A 629 -3.59 21.42 -9.43
C GLY A 629 -5.11 21.54 -9.27
N THR A 630 -5.85 20.44 -9.12
CA THR A 630 -7.33 20.42 -9.10
C THR A 630 -7.94 19.55 -7.98
N THR A 631 -7.13 19.14 -7.00
CA THR A 631 -7.55 18.19 -5.94
C THR A 631 -7.51 18.82 -4.54
N ASP A 632 -8.54 18.52 -3.75
CA ASP A 632 -8.59 18.74 -2.30
C ASP A 632 -8.54 17.38 -1.58
N LEU A 633 -7.41 17.09 -0.93
CA LEU A 633 -7.19 15.82 -0.23
C LEU A 633 -8.13 15.60 0.96
N GLY A 634 -8.44 16.66 1.71
CA GLY A 634 -9.32 16.57 2.86
C GLY A 634 -10.75 16.25 2.43
N THR A 635 -11.22 16.93 1.40
CA THR A 635 -12.50 16.65 0.74
C THR A 635 -12.56 15.21 0.21
N ILE A 636 -11.50 14.74 -0.46
CA ILE A 636 -11.42 13.35 -0.94
C ILE A 636 -11.47 12.35 0.21
N ASN A 637 -10.79 12.60 1.34
CA ASN A 637 -10.81 11.67 2.47
C ASN A 637 -12.21 11.52 3.05
N ILE A 638 -12.93 12.63 3.23
CA ILE A 638 -14.31 12.62 3.71
C ILE A 638 -15.20 11.86 2.73
N GLN A 639 -15.15 12.20 1.44
CA GLN A 639 -15.98 11.54 0.43
C GLN A 639 -15.61 10.07 0.24
N ARG A 640 -14.33 9.70 0.40
CA ARG A 640 -13.88 8.30 0.34
C ARG A 640 -14.42 7.48 1.51
N GLY A 641 -14.50 8.05 2.70
CA GLY A 641 -15.18 7.41 3.84
C GLY A 641 -16.65 7.10 3.51
N ARG A 642 -17.36 8.06 2.90
CA ARG A 642 -18.75 7.88 2.45
C ARG A 642 -18.88 6.82 1.34
N ASP A 643 -17.95 6.80 0.37
CA ASP A 643 -17.88 5.80 -0.70
C ASP A 643 -17.64 4.37 -0.19
N HIS A 644 -16.86 4.24 0.88
CA HIS A 644 -16.55 2.97 1.52
C HIS A 644 -17.61 2.51 2.52
N GLY A 645 -18.69 3.27 2.68
CA GLY A 645 -19.78 2.97 3.59
C GLY A 645 -19.35 3.00 5.05
N LEU A 646 -18.44 3.91 5.42
CA LEU A 646 -17.97 4.00 6.81
C LEU A 646 -19.07 4.60 7.70
N PRO A 647 -19.38 3.98 8.85
CA PRO A 647 -20.27 4.55 9.85
C PRO A 647 -19.79 5.91 10.39
N SER A 648 -20.64 6.58 11.15
CA SER A 648 -20.29 7.87 11.75
C SER A 648 -19.19 7.74 12.80
N TYR A 649 -18.51 8.86 13.08
CA TYR A 649 -17.48 8.96 14.13
C TYR A 649 -17.97 8.44 15.49
N LEU A 650 -19.23 8.72 15.87
CA LEU A 650 -19.77 8.22 17.15
C LEU A 650 -19.87 6.69 17.22
N ARG A 651 -20.13 6.01 16.09
CA ARG A 651 -20.12 4.54 16.06
C ARG A 651 -18.74 3.98 16.36
N PHE A 652 -17.69 4.64 15.87
CA PHE A 652 -16.31 4.26 16.19
C PHE A 652 -15.94 4.56 17.64
N ARG A 653 -16.41 5.68 18.20
CA ARG A 653 -16.29 5.93 19.64
C ARG A 653 -16.94 4.83 20.46
N GLN A 654 -18.15 4.42 20.11
CA GLN A 654 -18.87 3.34 20.77
C GLN A 654 -18.12 2.00 20.66
N LEU A 655 -17.61 1.65 19.46
CA LEU A 655 -16.75 0.48 19.25
C LEU A 655 -15.53 0.49 20.18
N CYS A 656 -14.96 1.68 20.40
CA CYS A 656 -13.80 1.90 21.25
C CYS A 656 -14.12 2.04 22.75
N GLY A 657 -15.38 1.84 23.16
CA GLY A 657 -15.79 1.97 24.57
C GLY A 657 -15.77 3.42 25.09
N LEU A 658 -15.72 4.41 24.20
CA LEU A 658 -15.77 5.82 24.58
C LEU A 658 -17.23 6.28 24.78
N PRO A 659 -17.48 7.29 25.64
CA PRO A 659 -18.82 7.81 25.85
C PRO A 659 -19.45 8.32 24.56
N GLY A 660 -20.75 8.04 24.41
CA GLY A 660 -21.59 8.62 23.36
C GLY A 660 -21.79 10.13 23.56
N ALA A 661 -22.24 10.81 22.51
CA ALA A 661 -22.45 12.26 22.52
C ALA A 661 -23.80 12.63 21.87
N SER A 662 -24.66 13.30 22.63
CA SER A 662 -25.90 13.92 22.12
C SER A 662 -25.72 15.41 21.81
N THR A 663 -24.73 16.06 22.44
CA THR A 663 -24.32 17.44 22.17
C THR A 663 -22.83 17.49 21.85
N PHE A 664 -22.36 18.57 21.22
CA PHE A 664 -20.93 18.73 20.91
C PHE A 664 -20.07 18.93 22.16
N ASP A 665 -20.64 19.41 23.26
CA ASP A 665 -19.93 19.55 24.54
C ASP A 665 -19.61 18.22 25.21
N HIS A 666 -20.37 17.16 24.91
CA HIS A 666 -20.02 15.80 25.36
C HIS A 666 -18.71 15.30 24.73
N LEU A 667 -18.22 15.92 23.65
CA LEU A 667 -16.93 15.62 23.03
C LEU A 667 -15.76 16.40 23.65
N SER A 668 -16.00 17.21 24.70
CA SER A 668 -15.00 18.10 25.31
C SER A 668 -13.79 17.40 25.91
N ARG A 669 -13.85 16.09 26.16
CA ARG A 669 -12.72 15.29 26.68
C ARG A 669 -11.73 14.90 25.59
N GLU A 670 -12.23 14.58 24.40
CA GLU A 670 -11.38 14.15 23.28
C GLU A 670 -11.11 15.27 22.28
N ILE A 671 -11.99 16.27 22.17
CA ILE A 671 -11.80 17.47 21.35
C ILE A 671 -11.81 18.69 22.29
N LEU A 672 -10.63 19.02 22.83
CA LEU A 672 -10.48 20.04 23.86
C LEU A 672 -10.85 21.43 23.33
N SER A 673 -10.50 21.70 22.07
CA SER A 673 -10.77 22.98 21.40
C SER A 673 -12.27 23.27 21.29
N VAL A 674 -12.73 24.28 22.04
CA VAL A 674 -14.09 24.83 21.95
C VAL A 674 -14.39 25.32 20.53
N GLU A 675 -13.43 25.98 19.87
CA GLU A 675 -13.58 26.44 18.50
C GLU A 675 -13.85 25.28 17.53
N ALA A 676 -13.11 24.17 17.66
CA ALA A 676 -13.33 22.99 16.83
C ALA A 676 -14.72 22.39 17.04
N ARG A 677 -15.17 22.27 18.30
CA ARG A 677 -16.52 21.80 18.64
C ARG A 677 -17.62 22.73 18.10
N ASN A 678 -17.44 24.04 18.21
CA ASN A 678 -18.38 25.02 17.66
C ASN A 678 -18.45 24.96 16.13
N ASN A 679 -17.31 24.74 15.46
CA ASN A 679 -17.28 24.58 14.00
C ASN A 679 -17.97 23.27 13.57
N LEU A 680 -17.75 22.18 14.30
CA LEU A 680 -18.48 20.91 14.10
C LEU A 680 -19.99 21.10 14.28
N GLN A 681 -20.41 21.81 15.34
CA GLN A 681 -21.81 22.12 15.60
C GLN A 681 -22.45 22.91 14.46
N ARG A 682 -21.76 23.97 14.01
CA ARG A 682 -22.26 24.82 12.93
C ARG A 682 -22.44 24.06 11.62
N ILE A 683 -21.51 23.16 11.27
CA ILE A 683 -21.53 22.48 9.96
C ILE A 683 -22.39 21.21 9.97
N TYR A 684 -22.33 20.38 11.02
CA TYR A 684 -23.03 19.09 11.08
C TYR A 684 -24.41 19.19 11.73
N GLY A 685 -24.64 20.19 12.60
CA GLY A 685 -25.85 20.35 13.39
C GLY A 685 -26.00 19.33 14.53
N SER A 686 -25.58 18.07 14.32
CA SER A 686 -25.67 16.99 15.30
C SER A 686 -24.42 16.10 15.31
N PRO A 687 -23.94 15.63 16.49
CA PRO A 687 -22.71 14.83 16.59
C PRO A 687 -22.76 13.47 15.86
N ASP A 688 -23.94 12.85 15.72
CA ASP A 688 -24.14 11.56 15.06
C ASP A 688 -23.86 11.59 13.54
N LYS A 689 -23.83 12.78 12.95
CA LYS A 689 -23.58 12.99 11.52
C LYS A 689 -22.10 13.15 11.18
N ILE A 690 -21.22 13.29 12.18
CA ILE A 690 -19.79 13.52 11.96
C ILE A 690 -19.17 12.35 11.18
N ASP A 691 -18.54 12.64 10.04
CA ASP A 691 -17.81 11.65 9.27
C ASP A 691 -16.61 11.12 10.08
N PHE A 692 -16.35 9.81 10.03
CA PHE A 692 -15.32 9.17 10.85
C PHE A 692 -13.96 9.88 10.77
N PHE A 693 -13.46 10.15 9.55
CA PHE A 693 -12.18 10.84 9.34
C PHE A 693 -12.13 12.22 10.02
N VAL A 694 -13.23 12.96 10.01
CA VAL A 694 -13.29 14.34 10.53
C VAL A 694 -13.19 14.33 12.05
N GLY A 695 -14.07 13.57 12.71
CA GLY A 695 -14.05 13.47 14.17
C GLY A 695 -12.74 12.87 14.68
N ALA A 696 -12.27 11.81 14.04
CA ALA A 696 -11.04 11.12 14.43
C ALA A 696 -9.78 11.98 14.26
N LEU A 697 -9.71 12.85 13.25
CA LEU A 697 -8.58 13.75 13.05
C LEU A 697 -8.54 14.88 14.08
N LEU A 698 -9.70 15.35 14.54
CA LEU A 698 -9.82 16.50 15.45
C LEU A 698 -9.56 16.15 16.91
N GLU A 699 -9.54 14.87 17.27
CA GLU A 699 -9.22 14.46 18.63
C GLU A 699 -7.80 14.89 19.02
N ASP A 700 -7.68 15.40 20.24
CA ASP A 700 -6.42 15.69 20.88
C ASP A 700 -5.62 14.39 21.11
N PRO A 701 -4.29 14.41 20.92
CA PRO A 701 -3.48 13.21 21.04
C PRO A 701 -3.53 12.57 22.43
N VAL A 702 -3.47 11.23 22.45
CA VAL A 702 -3.17 10.50 23.69
C VAL A 702 -1.80 10.90 24.24
N VAL A 703 -1.57 10.66 25.54
CA VAL A 703 -0.33 11.06 26.22
C VAL A 703 0.90 10.50 25.50
N ARG A 704 1.83 11.38 25.12
CA ARG A 704 3.07 11.07 24.37
C ARG A 704 2.84 10.43 22.98
N GLY A 705 1.61 10.49 22.46
CA GLY A 705 1.26 10.03 21.11
C GLY A 705 0.98 11.18 20.16
N LEU A 706 0.59 10.84 18.93
CA LEU A 706 0.25 11.80 17.86
C LEU A 706 -1.22 11.78 17.47
N VAL A 707 -1.95 10.75 17.88
CA VAL A 707 -3.34 10.49 17.48
C VAL A 707 -4.26 10.43 18.68
N GLY A 708 -5.54 10.76 18.47
CA GLY A 708 -6.56 10.66 19.50
C GLY A 708 -6.94 9.23 19.87
N PRO A 709 -7.72 9.05 20.94
CA PRO A 709 -8.11 7.74 21.46
C PRO A 709 -8.85 6.87 20.44
N THR A 710 -9.73 7.44 19.61
CA THR A 710 -10.48 6.66 18.61
C THR A 710 -9.56 6.15 17.51
N VAL A 711 -8.63 6.99 17.02
CA VAL A 711 -7.62 6.55 16.04
C VAL A 711 -6.72 5.48 16.65
N ALA A 712 -6.23 5.67 17.89
CA ALA A 712 -5.38 4.71 18.58
C ALA A 712 -6.06 3.33 18.73
N CYS A 713 -7.36 3.32 19.06
CA CYS A 713 -8.20 2.13 19.17
C CYS A 713 -8.40 1.40 17.83
N VAL A 714 -8.42 2.10 16.70
CA VAL A 714 -8.57 1.46 15.37
C VAL A 714 -7.23 0.98 14.82
N ILE A 715 -6.18 1.82 14.89
CA ILE A 715 -4.89 1.50 14.27
C ILE A 715 -4.06 0.53 15.11
N GLY A 716 -4.09 0.64 16.45
CA GLY A 716 -3.31 -0.22 17.34
C GLY A 716 -3.64 -1.70 17.15
N PRO A 717 -4.91 -2.12 17.29
CA PRO A 717 -5.30 -3.50 17.05
C PRO A 717 -5.08 -3.95 15.60
N GLN A 718 -5.13 -3.07 14.60
CA GLN A 718 -4.76 -3.45 13.23
C GLN A 718 -3.29 -3.87 13.16
N PHE A 719 -2.37 -3.11 13.75
CA PHE A 719 -0.96 -3.47 13.82
C PHE A 719 -0.72 -4.70 14.70
N ALA A 720 -1.45 -4.85 15.81
CA ALA A 720 -1.40 -6.08 16.59
C ALA A 720 -1.77 -7.30 15.73
N ARG A 721 -2.84 -7.21 14.93
CA ARG A 721 -3.25 -8.30 14.03
C ARG A 721 -2.22 -8.61 12.95
N THR A 722 -1.59 -7.59 12.35
CA THR A 722 -0.55 -7.83 11.33
C THR A 722 0.77 -8.35 11.89
N ARG A 723 0.97 -8.27 13.22
CA ARG A 723 2.05 -8.94 13.94
C ARG A 723 1.68 -10.35 14.36
N ASP A 724 0.55 -10.48 15.05
CA ASP A 724 0.17 -11.70 15.77
C ASP A 724 -0.41 -12.76 14.80
N GLY A 725 -1.02 -12.33 13.70
CA GLY A 725 -1.50 -13.20 12.62
C GLY A 725 -0.50 -13.39 11.47
N ASP A 726 0.75 -12.93 11.62
CA ASP A 726 1.81 -13.12 10.62
C ASP A 726 2.76 -14.23 11.04
N ARG A 727 2.67 -15.38 10.39
CA ARG A 727 3.56 -16.52 10.66
C ARG A 727 5.03 -16.18 10.44
N PHE A 728 5.31 -15.22 9.56
CA PHE A 728 6.66 -14.79 9.23
C PHE A 728 7.09 -13.52 9.97
N TYR A 729 6.35 -13.09 11.00
CA TYR A 729 6.80 -12.00 11.87
C TYR A 729 8.20 -12.34 12.40
N PHE A 730 9.12 -11.38 12.35
CA PHE A 730 10.54 -11.68 12.51
C PHE A 730 10.92 -12.31 13.86
N GLU A 731 10.12 -12.07 14.92
CA GLU A 731 10.34 -12.69 16.23
C GLU A 731 9.63 -14.03 16.42
N ASN A 732 8.84 -14.50 15.45
CA ASN A 732 8.20 -15.80 15.53
C ASN A 732 9.28 -16.92 15.51
N PRO A 733 9.29 -17.85 16.48
CA PRO A 733 10.26 -18.94 16.51
C PRO A 733 10.29 -19.72 15.20
N GLY A 734 11.50 -20.08 14.75
CA GLY A 734 11.72 -20.85 13.54
C GLY A 734 11.75 -20.05 12.24
N ILE A 735 11.45 -18.75 12.24
CA ILE A 735 11.58 -17.91 11.03
C ILE A 735 13.04 -17.52 10.79
N PHE A 736 13.75 -17.14 11.84
CA PHE A 736 15.19 -16.90 11.84
C PHE A 736 15.85 -17.77 12.90
N THR A 737 17.14 -18.07 12.73
CA THR A 737 17.92 -18.69 13.81
C THR A 737 18.07 -17.71 14.96
N ARG A 738 18.39 -18.19 16.17
CA ARG A 738 18.56 -17.29 17.34
C ARG A 738 19.66 -16.25 17.11
N ALA A 739 20.74 -16.62 16.42
CA ALA A 739 21.83 -15.72 16.09
C ALA A 739 21.42 -14.65 15.08
N GLN A 740 20.63 -15.02 14.07
CA GLN A 740 20.07 -14.09 13.08
C GLN A 740 19.09 -13.11 13.73
N LEU A 741 18.20 -13.60 14.59
CA LEU A 741 17.22 -12.76 15.30
C LEU A 741 17.89 -11.72 16.21
N ALA A 742 18.99 -12.08 16.89
CA ALA A 742 19.75 -11.15 17.71
C ALA A 742 20.30 -9.96 16.89
N GLU A 743 20.67 -10.21 15.63
CA GLU A 743 21.21 -9.20 14.73
C GLU A 743 20.10 -8.33 14.11
N ILE A 744 18.96 -8.90 13.71
CA ILE A 744 17.79 -8.13 13.22
C ILE A 744 17.27 -7.16 14.29
N ARG A 745 17.33 -7.55 15.58
CA ARG A 745 16.95 -6.66 16.70
C ARG A 745 17.86 -5.43 16.83
N ARG A 746 18.96 -5.34 16.09
CA ARG A 746 19.81 -4.15 16.03
C ARG A 746 19.43 -3.18 14.90
N SER A 747 18.57 -3.59 13.96
CA SER A 747 18.17 -2.74 12.83
C SER A 747 17.48 -1.46 13.31
N SER A 748 17.80 -0.35 12.64
CA SER A 748 17.23 0.98 12.88
C SER A 748 17.14 1.74 11.56
N LEU A 749 16.18 2.67 11.45
CA LEU A 749 16.10 3.51 10.24
C LEU A 749 17.36 4.38 10.10
N ALA A 750 17.96 4.78 11.22
CA ALA A 750 19.22 5.54 11.26
C ALA A 750 20.35 4.75 10.57
N ARG A 751 20.46 3.44 10.85
CA ARG A 751 21.45 2.57 10.20
C ARG A 751 21.20 2.42 8.71
N ILE A 752 19.94 2.21 8.31
CA ILE A 752 19.56 2.10 6.89
C ILE A 752 19.93 3.38 6.13
N VAL A 753 19.68 4.56 6.71
CA VAL A 753 20.10 5.83 6.12
C VAL A 753 21.63 5.88 5.98
N CYS A 754 22.37 5.58 7.03
CA CYS A 754 23.83 5.60 7.00
C CYS A 754 24.47 4.61 6.01
N ASP A 755 23.84 3.45 5.77
CA ASP A 755 24.35 2.42 4.85
C ASP A 755 24.00 2.69 3.37
N ASN A 756 22.95 3.46 3.09
CA ASN A 756 22.35 3.54 1.75
C ASN A 756 22.17 4.95 1.18
N ALA A 757 22.35 5.99 1.98
CA ALA A 757 22.52 7.34 1.48
C ALA A 757 23.88 7.48 0.77
N ASP A 758 24.00 8.48 -0.10
CA ASP A 758 25.22 8.67 -0.89
C ASP A 758 26.33 9.38 -0.08
N ASP A 759 25.98 10.37 0.75
CA ASP A 759 26.90 11.19 1.54
C ASP A 759 26.34 11.62 2.92
N ILE A 760 25.54 10.78 3.58
CA ILE A 760 25.08 11.05 4.96
C ILE A 760 26.01 10.33 5.95
N ARG A 761 26.79 11.11 6.71
CA ARG A 761 27.76 10.61 7.70
C ARG A 761 27.36 10.84 9.15
N ILE A 762 26.39 11.72 9.38
CA ILE A 762 25.84 12.03 10.69
C ILE A 762 24.31 11.94 10.64
N VAL A 763 23.72 11.36 11.68
CA VAL A 763 22.27 11.11 11.79
C VAL A 763 21.81 11.31 13.22
N PRO A 764 20.51 11.53 13.48
CA PRO A 764 19.96 11.37 14.81
C PRO A 764 20.15 9.92 15.30
N ARG A 765 20.45 9.74 16.59
CA ARG A 765 20.60 8.38 17.17
C ARG A 765 19.31 7.56 17.03
N GLU A 766 18.15 8.19 17.24
CA GLU A 766 16.84 7.65 16.86
C GLU A 766 16.32 8.43 15.65
N ALA A 767 16.16 7.76 14.50
CA ALA A 767 15.91 8.44 13.21
C ALA A 767 14.72 9.40 13.22
N PHE A 768 13.67 9.11 13.97
CA PHE A 768 12.45 9.93 14.03
C PHE A 768 12.50 11.08 15.04
N ARG A 769 13.57 11.22 15.82
CA ARG A 769 13.70 12.29 16.82
C ARG A 769 14.49 13.48 16.27
N THR A 770 14.13 14.66 16.73
CA THR A 770 15.00 15.83 16.68
C THR A 770 16.06 15.72 17.78
N GLY A 771 17.23 16.32 17.60
CA GLY A 771 18.29 16.30 18.61
C GLY A 771 19.70 16.27 18.04
N PRO A 772 20.71 16.05 18.89
CA PRO A 772 22.10 16.00 18.46
C PRO A 772 22.32 14.86 17.46
N LEU A 773 23.10 15.16 16.43
CA LEU A 773 23.52 14.19 15.43
C LEU A 773 24.76 13.44 15.93
N VAL A 774 24.84 12.16 15.60
CA VAL A 774 25.96 11.27 15.94
C VAL A 774 26.57 10.72 14.66
N SER A 775 27.83 10.28 14.74
CA SER A 775 28.49 9.66 13.59
C SER A 775 27.78 8.36 13.20
N CYS A 776 27.69 8.08 11.90
CA CYS A 776 27.23 6.79 11.40
C CYS A 776 28.08 5.62 11.91
N SER A 777 29.31 5.83 12.37
CA SER A 777 30.13 4.78 13.01
C SER A 777 29.62 4.38 14.40
N GLU A 778 28.83 5.22 15.07
CA GLU A 778 28.24 4.94 16.38
C GLU A 778 26.88 4.23 16.30
N ILE A 779 26.29 4.17 15.10
CA ILE A 779 25.01 3.49 14.89
C ILE A 779 25.28 2.00 14.64
N PRO A 780 24.75 1.09 15.49
CA PRO A 780 25.00 -0.35 15.37
C PRO A 780 24.67 -0.89 13.98
N GLN A 781 25.54 -1.76 13.47
CA GLN A 781 25.34 -2.49 12.22
C GLN A 781 24.99 -3.95 12.50
N MET A 782 24.14 -4.52 11.64
CA MET A 782 23.81 -5.93 11.66
C MET A 782 24.98 -6.79 11.15
N ASP A 783 25.38 -7.81 11.91
CA ASP A 783 26.40 -8.79 11.52
C ASP A 783 25.80 -9.87 10.59
N LEU A 784 25.92 -9.65 9.27
CA LEU A 784 25.43 -10.60 8.26
C LEU A 784 26.19 -11.93 8.22
N THR A 785 27.30 -12.10 8.96
CA THR A 785 28.00 -13.40 9.00
C THR A 785 27.16 -14.50 9.63
N ARG A 786 26.09 -14.15 10.37
CA ARG A 786 25.11 -15.10 10.93
C ARG A 786 24.22 -15.78 9.90
N TRP A 787 24.31 -15.39 8.63
CA TRP A 787 23.66 -16.05 7.49
C TRP A 787 24.60 -16.93 6.67
N ARG A 788 25.86 -17.12 7.11
CA ARG A 788 26.80 -17.98 6.41
C ARG A 788 26.39 -19.46 6.56
N GLU A 789 26.30 -20.15 5.43
CA GLU A 789 26.12 -21.60 5.34
C GLU A 789 27.46 -22.26 4.92
N PHE A 790 27.77 -23.42 5.48
CA PHE A 790 29.04 -24.14 5.28
C PHE A 790 28.87 -25.37 4.39
#